data_AF-A0A1F7GVC8-F1
#
_entry.id   AF-A0A1F7GVC8-F1
#
_cell.length_a   1.000
_cell.length_b   1.000
_cell.length_c   1.000
_cell.angle_alpha   90.00
_cell.angle_beta   90.00
_cell.angle_gamma   90.00
#
_symmetry.space_group_name_H-M   'P 1'
#
loop_
_entity.id
_entity.type
_entity.pdbx_description
1 polymer ?
#
loop_
_entity_poly.entity_id
_entity_poly.type
_entity_poly.pdbx_seq_one_letter_code
_entity_poly.pdbx_strand_id
1 'polypeptide(L)'
;MFTVLKSKTYILVVATIAALVFFGLLYRVYILRSQAAVSNIDIEMNPSSGPVPETSMQVIFKPQEPGKKISAVDAVFNVENGLYIGSDGCANLETGDTSIFSELISESNGAKGRYGCAVLKKDEELPNAVVIGITVACTNNDPIKVTFDSQNSQIVGNVDGTQYGYGNVATATFDCSGGEPPQGPPEEFSQISASFVPEVCDTQVGATCDYKLRIAANNGQDKISGYYVRVAYDKGILKGQSVKGPGIELPDRPTLPPLSVTPIQSGTMSARLGTSVVLGELAQAAPSPGAAITSPTPGTPATSSTPSPTTTIPNTLVCTNDQDCINKYCNGNPTCGLRCDIQPGQTQGVCVPPVMTPVPPVSQVPTGVLTIPPLPSGVPPLSLGCQVVAFNVNDEAGQIELLVVCDQSQNELLSSYTNTLSLKAIGNGAGELTIASIQVVGPQGSPLYTVDKGIAAYVVGGGAEEKGNVTLKLKGRLQCVPQKPKNPPEKFSAQIGLKDGGLKAPIFKDVELTFDDKGHLNGEVTFDVNTNEKEGYAVYSKFKRHLREKICDATPKEDFPGAYRCDRGRIDLKAGDNVIDMSNIVQLFGDLAFEDQDGVVNSFDMAKIRLCLGSKDEGCVRNGDSNFDNIVNASDWACAIAALNERYDSE
;
A
#
# COMPACT_ATOMS: atom_id res chain seq x y z
N MET A 1 -57.53 32.09 -44.16
CA MET A 1 -56.66 30.90 -43.96
C MET A 1 -55.21 31.14 -44.37
N PHE A 2 -54.93 31.90 -45.44
CA PHE A 2 -53.55 32.18 -45.91
C PHE A 2 -52.69 33.07 -44.99
N THR A 3 -53.28 33.91 -44.14
CA THR A 3 -52.56 34.81 -43.22
C THR A 3 -52.01 34.10 -41.98
N VAL A 4 -52.69 33.05 -41.49
CA VAL A 4 -52.29 32.30 -40.30
C VAL A 4 -51.09 31.39 -40.59
N LEU A 5 -50.98 30.88 -41.82
CA LEU A 5 -49.87 30.01 -42.22
C LEU A 5 -48.54 30.80 -42.32
N LYS A 6 -48.56 32.03 -42.86
CA LYS A 6 -47.37 32.88 -42.95
C LYS A 6 -46.82 33.30 -41.59
N SER A 7 -47.69 33.53 -40.61
CA SER A 7 -47.28 33.89 -39.25
C SER A 7 -46.53 32.74 -38.55
N LYS A 8 -46.99 31.49 -38.72
CA LYS A 8 -46.32 30.32 -38.14
C LYS A 8 -44.93 30.07 -38.74
N THR A 9 -44.77 30.24 -40.05
CA THR A 9 -43.47 30.08 -40.71
C THR A 9 -42.48 31.15 -40.24
N TYR A 10 -42.93 32.39 -40.05
CA TYR A 10 -42.07 33.46 -39.56
C TYR A 10 -41.57 33.22 -38.12
N ILE A 11 -42.44 32.77 -37.22
CA ILE A 11 -42.06 32.45 -35.83
C ILE A 11 -41.03 31.31 -35.79
N LEU A 12 -41.19 30.29 -36.64
CA LEU A 12 -40.28 29.15 -36.69
C LEU A 12 -38.89 29.56 -37.18
N VAL A 13 -38.81 30.45 -38.18
CA VAL A 13 -37.52 30.99 -38.67
C VAL A 13 -36.83 31.82 -37.58
N VAL A 14 -37.56 32.69 -36.89
CA VAL A 14 -37.00 33.52 -35.80
C VAL A 14 -36.51 32.65 -34.63
N ALA A 15 -37.27 31.63 -34.25
CA ALA A 15 -36.88 30.70 -33.19
C ALA A 15 -35.61 29.91 -33.55
N THR A 16 -35.48 29.44 -34.79
CA THR A 16 -34.29 28.73 -35.26
C THR A 16 -33.06 29.65 -35.26
N ILE A 17 -33.20 30.90 -35.70
CA ILE A 17 -32.08 31.88 -35.66
C ILE A 17 -31.68 32.17 -34.20
N ALA A 18 -32.65 32.37 -33.30
CA ALA A 18 -32.38 32.61 -31.89
C ALA A 18 -31.67 31.41 -31.24
N ALA A 19 -32.08 30.19 -31.56
CA ALA A 19 -31.41 28.97 -31.10
C ALA A 19 -29.98 28.88 -31.61
N LEU A 20 -29.73 29.13 -32.90
CA LEU A 20 -28.38 29.11 -33.47
C LEU A 20 -27.46 30.17 -32.85
N VAL A 21 -27.97 31.36 -32.55
CA VAL A 21 -27.22 32.41 -31.85
C VAL A 21 -26.92 31.99 -30.41
N PHE A 22 -27.90 31.42 -29.71
CA PHE A 22 -27.74 30.94 -28.34
C PHE A 22 -26.74 29.79 -28.23
N PHE A 23 -26.83 28.79 -29.12
CA PHE A 23 -25.86 27.70 -29.21
C PHE A 23 -24.48 28.19 -29.66
N GLY A 24 -24.40 29.17 -30.56
CA GLY A 24 -23.13 29.81 -30.92
C GLY A 24 -22.47 30.53 -29.74
N LEU A 25 -23.27 31.21 -28.89
CA LEU A 25 -22.81 31.84 -27.66
C LEU A 25 -22.38 30.81 -26.62
N LEU A 26 -23.16 29.75 -26.40
CA LEU A 26 -22.80 28.66 -25.49
C LEU A 26 -21.53 27.94 -25.95
N TYR A 27 -21.41 27.65 -27.25
CA TYR A 27 -20.20 27.04 -27.84
C TYR A 27 -18.98 27.93 -27.59
N ARG A 28 -19.12 29.25 -27.76
CA ARG A 28 -18.04 30.21 -27.53
C ARG A 28 -17.67 30.34 -26.05
N VAL A 29 -18.63 30.30 -25.13
CA VAL A 29 -18.41 30.50 -23.69
C VAL A 29 -17.93 29.23 -22.98
N TYR A 30 -18.46 28.07 -23.34
CA TYR A 30 -18.23 26.82 -22.63
C TYR A 30 -17.25 25.88 -23.33
N ILE A 31 -17.23 25.83 -24.67
CA ILE A 31 -16.35 24.92 -25.42
C ILE A 31 -15.06 25.62 -25.87
N LEU A 32 -15.14 26.93 -26.15
CA LEU A 32 -13.99 27.76 -26.50
C LEU A 32 -13.53 28.68 -25.35
N ARG A 33 -13.86 28.36 -24.09
CA ARG A 33 -13.08 28.89 -22.96
C ARG A 33 -11.66 28.36 -23.19
N SER A 34 -10.84 29.19 -23.83
CA SER A 34 -9.51 28.78 -24.25
C SER A 34 -8.77 28.32 -23.01
N GLN A 35 -7.91 27.33 -23.16
CA GLN A 35 -6.95 26.93 -22.14
C GLN A 35 -6.03 28.10 -21.68
N ALA A 36 -6.22 29.32 -22.20
CA ALA A 36 -5.50 30.52 -21.81
C ALA A 36 -5.93 31.11 -20.45
N ALA A 37 -6.93 30.54 -19.76
CA ALA A 37 -7.31 30.95 -18.40
C ALA A 37 -7.12 29.84 -17.35
N VAL A 38 -6.42 28.76 -17.70
CA VAL A 38 -5.98 27.78 -16.70
C VAL A 38 -4.71 28.34 -16.09
N SER A 39 -4.75 28.65 -14.79
CA SER A 39 -3.53 29.03 -14.07
C SER A 39 -2.55 27.86 -14.16
N ASN A 40 -1.28 28.16 -14.45
CA ASN A 40 -0.24 27.16 -14.59
C ASN A 40 0.61 27.06 -13.31
N ILE A 41 1.23 25.90 -13.14
CA ILE A 41 2.18 25.65 -12.06
C ILE A 41 3.56 25.31 -12.63
N ASP A 42 4.59 25.92 -12.06
CA ASP A 42 5.98 25.60 -12.31
C ASP A 42 6.45 24.53 -11.32
N ILE A 43 7.21 23.57 -11.85
CA ILE A 43 7.78 22.44 -11.12
C ILE A 43 9.30 22.54 -11.23
N GLU A 44 9.95 22.81 -10.11
CA GLU A 44 11.39 22.93 -10.00
C GLU A 44 11.95 21.75 -9.21
N MET A 45 13.15 21.29 -9.54
CA MET A 45 13.84 20.22 -8.82
C MET A 45 15.17 20.75 -8.26
N ASN A 46 15.43 20.55 -6.98
CA ASN A 46 16.61 21.06 -6.28
C ASN A 46 17.24 20.00 -5.35
N PRO A 47 18.51 19.59 -5.55
CA PRO A 47 19.35 19.94 -6.69
C PRO A 47 18.79 19.38 -8.00
N SER A 48 19.00 20.09 -9.12
CA SER A 48 18.63 19.61 -10.46
C SER A 48 19.74 18.77 -11.11
N SER A 49 20.97 18.86 -10.60
CA SER A 49 22.09 18.06 -11.10
C SER A 49 23.22 17.96 -10.08
N GLY A 50 24.11 16.98 -10.26
CA GLY A 50 25.28 16.74 -9.41
C GLY A 50 25.33 15.30 -8.91
N PRO A 51 26.08 14.99 -7.83
CA PRO A 51 26.00 13.67 -7.22
C PRO A 51 24.59 13.41 -6.66
N VAL A 52 24.20 12.14 -6.60
CA VAL A 52 22.93 11.75 -5.95
C VAL A 52 22.93 12.27 -4.51
N PRO A 53 21.90 13.02 -4.08
CA PRO A 53 21.82 13.50 -2.71
C PRO A 53 21.81 12.35 -1.70
N GLU A 54 22.52 12.50 -0.57
CA GLU A 54 22.52 11.50 0.51
C GLU A 54 21.16 11.39 1.23
N THR A 55 20.34 12.43 1.12
CA THR A 55 18.99 12.53 1.67
C THR A 55 17.97 12.60 0.53
N SER A 56 16.91 13.39 0.66
CA SER A 56 16.00 13.70 -0.44
C SER A 56 16.50 14.83 -1.35
N MET A 57 16.12 14.79 -2.62
CA MET A 57 15.99 15.98 -3.47
C MET A 57 14.62 16.64 -3.26
N GLN A 58 14.54 17.95 -3.39
CA GLN A 58 13.29 18.70 -3.27
C GLN A 58 12.65 18.92 -4.64
N VAL A 59 11.37 18.60 -4.75
CA VAL A 59 10.51 18.96 -5.87
C VAL A 59 9.56 20.07 -5.41
N ILE A 60 9.65 21.22 -6.06
CA ILE A 60 8.98 22.45 -5.62
C ILE A 60 7.89 22.81 -6.63
N PHE A 61 6.67 22.95 -6.14
CA PHE A 61 5.48 23.28 -6.91
C PHE A 61 5.06 24.72 -6.62
N LYS A 62 5.10 25.59 -7.63
CA LYS A 62 4.82 27.05 -7.50
C LYS A 62 3.82 27.51 -8.57
N PRO A 63 2.67 28.09 -8.19
CA PRO A 63 1.79 28.72 -9.17
C PRO A 63 2.52 29.87 -9.89
N GLN A 64 2.35 29.98 -11.21
CA GLN A 64 2.95 31.08 -11.99
C GLN A 64 2.31 32.44 -11.67
N GLU A 65 1.04 32.44 -11.26
CA GLU A 65 0.30 33.64 -10.91
C GLU A 65 0.47 33.97 -9.41
N PRO A 66 0.90 35.19 -9.06
CA PRO A 66 1.01 35.61 -7.66
C PRO A 66 -0.33 35.53 -6.91
N GLY A 67 -0.29 35.07 -5.66
CA GLY A 67 -1.46 34.98 -4.77
C GLY A 67 -2.36 33.76 -5.01
N LYS A 68 -2.01 32.90 -5.97
CA LYS A 68 -2.61 31.57 -6.11
C LYS A 68 -2.03 30.62 -5.07
N LYS A 69 -2.87 29.71 -4.59
CA LYS A 69 -2.54 28.76 -3.52
C LYS A 69 -2.79 27.33 -3.97
N ILE A 70 -2.14 26.38 -3.30
CA ILE A 70 -2.21 24.95 -3.61
C ILE A 70 -2.99 24.26 -2.49
N SER A 71 -4.01 23.47 -2.84
CA SER A 71 -4.80 22.67 -1.90
C SER A 71 -4.38 21.21 -1.88
N ALA A 72 -4.01 20.63 -3.01
CA ALA A 72 -3.54 19.26 -3.11
C ALA A 72 -2.52 19.08 -4.24
N VAL A 73 -1.62 18.13 -4.05
CA VAL A 73 -0.64 17.67 -5.02
C VAL A 73 -0.73 16.14 -5.08
N ASP A 74 -0.92 15.58 -6.26
CA ASP A 74 -0.73 14.16 -6.58
C ASP A 74 0.31 14.08 -7.69
N ALA A 75 1.51 13.65 -7.34
CA ALA A 75 2.69 13.71 -8.18
C ALA A 75 3.21 12.32 -8.52
N VAL A 76 3.37 12.06 -9.81
CA VAL A 76 3.99 10.85 -10.35
C VAL A 76 5.38 11.19 -10.90
N PHE A 77 6.37 10.41 -10.49
CA PHE A 77 7.77 10.55 -10.87
C PHE A 77 8.24 9.31 -11.62
N ASN A 78 8.93 9.52 -12.74
CA ASN A 78 9.65 8.47 -13.45
C ASN A 78 11.16 8.65 -13.24
N VAL A 79 11.84 7.59 -12.84
CA VAL A 79 13.28 7.53 -12.59
C VAL A 79 13.92 6.59 -13.62
N GLU A 80 14.68 7.17 -14.56
CA GLU A 80 15.48 6.42 -15.53
C GLU A 80 16.86 6.12 -14.93
N ASN A 81 17.38 4.90 -15.12
CA ASN A 81 18.68 4.41 -14.62
C ASN A 81 18.87 4.49 -13.09
N GLY A 82 17.76 4.53 -12.34
CA GLY A 82 17.78 4.58 -10.88
C GLY A 82 16.51 3.96 -10.28
N LEU A 83 16.38 4.10 -8.96
CA LEU A 83 15.19 3.71 -8.21
C LEU A 83 14.63 4.93 -7.48
N TYR A 84 13.32 5.07 -7.48
CA TYR A 84 12.56 5.84 -6.53
C TYR A 84 12.41 5.03 -5.24
N ILE A 85 12.94 5.55 -4.15
CA ILE A 85 12.96 4.88 -2.84
C ILE A 85 11.74 5.28 -2.01
N GLY A 86 11.37 6.56 -2.04
CA GLY A 86 10.26 7.07 -1.24
C GLY A 86 10.21 8.59 -1.21
N SER A 87 9.37 9.11 -0.33
CA SER A 87 9.20 10.55 -0.09
C SER A 87 9.30 10.88 1.40
N ASP A 88 9.86 12.06 1.69
CA ASP A 88 9.90 12.64 3.04
C ASP A 88 8.60 13.40 3.39
N GLY A 89 7.66 13.41 2.45
CA GLY A 89 6.37 14.08 2.57
C GLY A 89 6.32 15.51 2.05
N CYS A 90 5.18 16.16 2.28
CA CYS A 90 4.93 17.53 1.86
C CYS A 90 5.28 18.55 2.96
N ALA A 91 5.89 19.66 2.55
CA ALA A 91 6.15 20.82 3.38
C ALA A 91 5.75 22.11 2.67
N ASN A 92 5.39 23.14 3.45
CA ASN A 92 5.22 24.48 2.94
C ASN A 92 6.59 25.07 2.62
N LEU A 93 6.80 25.57 1.40
CA LEU A 93 8.10 26.10 0.96
C LEU A 93 8.61 27.26 1.84
N GLU A 94 7.70 28.14 2.29
CA GLU A 94 8.09 29.35 3.03
C GLU A 94 8.41 29.07 4.50
N THR A 95 7.66 28.17 5.13
CA THR A 95 7.75 27.93 6.57
C THR A 95 8.43 26.61 6.94
N GLY A 96 8.56 25.68 5.99
CA GLY A 96 8.97 24.29 6.26
C GLY A 96 7.92 23.48 7.03
N ASP A 97 6.73 24.02 7.26
CA ASP A 97 5.69 23.36 8.05
C ASP A 97 5.08 22.17 7.30
N THR A 98 5.15 21.00 7.92
CA THR A 98 4.57 19.74 7.41
C THR A 98 3.22 19.42 8.05
N SER A 99 2.88 20.06 9.17
CA SER A 99 1.71 19.69 10.01
C SER A 99 0.37 20.03 9.37
N ILE A 100 0.35 20.92 8.37
CA ILE A 100 -0.85 21.30 7.63
C ILE A 100 -1.22 20.30 6.53
N PHE A 101 -0.30 19.40 6.17
CA PHE A 101 -0.51 18.41 5.12
C PHE A 101 -1.03 17.09 5.69
N SER A 102 -1.97 16.49 4.98
CA SER A 102 -2.39 15.11 5.15
C SER A 102 -1.87 14.31 3.96
N GLU A 103 -1.08 13.27 4.23
CA GLU A 103 -0.66 12.32 3.22
C GLU A 103 -1.87 11.51 2.73
N LEU A 104 -2.00 11.39 1.41
CA LEU A 104 -3.09 10.66 0.76
C LEU A 104 -2.58 9.35 0.15
N ILE A 105 -1.39 9.36 -0.43
CA ILE A 105 -0.79 8.21 -1.11
C ILE A 105 0.74 8.32 -1.09
N SER A 106 1.39 7.17 -0.91
CA SER A 106 2.84 7.03 -1.00
C SER A 106 3.16 5.64 -1.56
N GLU A 107 3.53 5.57 -2.83
CA GLU A 107 3.84 4.34 -3.54
C GLU A 107 5.24 4.41 -4.15
N SER A 108 6.01 3.33 -3.99
CA SER A 108 7.28 3.12 -4.67
C SER A 108 7.23 1.83 -5.49
N ASN A 109 7.55 1.93 -6.78
CA ASN A 109 7.61 0.80 -7.71
C ASN A 109 8.92 0.87 -8.51
N GLY A 110 10.05 0.93 -7.80
CA GLY A 110 11.38 0.97 -8.39
C GLY A 110 11.57 2.16 -9.33
N ALA A 111 11.36 1.98 -10.64
CA ALA A 111 11.51 3.05 -11.64
C ALA A 111 10.40 4.12 -11.59
N LYS A 112 9.32 3.91 -10.85
CA LYS A 112 8.23 4.88 -10.68
C LYS A 112 7.92 5.12 -9.22
N GLY A 113 7.61 6.36 -8.88
CA GLY A 113 7.10 6.77 -7.57
C GLY A 113 5.85 7.61 -7.71
N ARG A 114 4.89 7.43 -6.79
CA ARG A 114 3.72 8.30 -6.68
C ARG A 114 3.60 8.79 -5.25
N TYR A 115 3.45 10.09 -5.08
CA TYR A 115 3.23 10.70 -3.79
C TYR A 115 2.15 11.76 -3.88
N GLY A 116 1.21 11.74 -2.93
CA GLY A 116 0.12 12.69 -2.89
C GLY A 116 -0.18 13.19 -1.48
N CYS A 117 -0.45 14.48 -1.38
CA CYS A 117 -0.77 15.16 -0.13
C CYS A 117 -1.81 16.26 -0.37
N ALA A 118 -2.57 16.59 0.66
CA ALA A 118 -3.54 17.67 0.63
C ALA A 118 -3.56 18.49 1.93
N VAL A 119 -3.96 19.74 1.84
CA VAL A 119 -4.19 20.63 2.98
C VAL A 119 -5.69 20.73 3.21
N LEU A 120 -6.16 20.12 4.29
CA LEU A 120 -7.58 20.08 4.68
C LEU A 120 -7.97 21.26 5.57
N LYS A 121 -7.48 22.46 5.21
CA LYS A 121 -7.69 23.71 5.96
C LYS A 121 -8.39 24.75 5.09
N LYS A 122 -8.73 25.90 5.68
CA LYS A 122 -9.36 27.00 4.96
C LYS A 122 -8.37 27.65 3.98
N ASP A 123 -8.90 28.35 2.97
CA ASP A 123 -8.13 29.06 1.95
C ASP A 123 -7.01 29.96 2.51
N GLU A 124 -7.23 30.60 3.66
CA GLU A 124 -6.22 31.47 4.28
C GLU A 124 -4.97 30.69 4.73
N GLU A 125 -5.12 29.40 5.05
CA GLU A 125 -4.08 28.50 5.52
C GLU A 125 -3.41 27.70 4.39
N LEU A 126 -3.95 27.76 3.16
CA LEU A 126 -3.35 27.07 2.02
C LEU A 126 -1.98 27.70 1.66
N PRO A 127 -0.96 26.87 1.35
CA PRO A 127 0.36 27.33 0.97
C PRO A 127 0.39 27.96 -0.43
N ASN A 128 1.27 28.94 -0.63
CA ASN A 128 1.55 29.50 -1.95
C ASN A 128 2.47 28.58 -2.78
N ALA A 129 3.21 27.68 -2.13
CA ALA A 129 4.08 26.71 -2.77
C ALA A 129 4.27 25.46 -1.88
N VAL A 130 4.36 24.30 -2.51
CA VAL A 130 4.53 23.01 -1.84
C VAL A 130 5.88 22.41 -2.23
N VAL A 131 6.55 21.79 -1.27
CA VAL A 131 7.78 21.03 -1.49
C VAL A 131 7.52 19.56 -1.16
N ILE A 132 7.92 18.67 -2.05
CA ILE A 132 7.98 17.23 -1.80
C ILE A 132 9.45 16.82 -1.77
N GLY A 133 9.90 16.22 -0.66
CA GLY A 133 11.20 15.54 -0.64
C GLY A 133 11.06 14.17 -1.29
N ILE A 134 11.85 13.85 -2.31
CA ILE A 134 11.92 12.50 -2.90
C ILE A 134 13.33 11.94 -2.81
N THR A 135 13.43 10.64 -2.54
CA THR A 135 14.70 9.93 -2.40
C THR A 135 14.88 8.98 -3.56
N VAL A 136 16.04 9.06 -4.21
CA VAL A 136 16.39 8.22 -5.38
C VAL A 136 17.75 7.55 -5.18
N ALA A 137 17.95 6.39 -5.80
CA ALA A 137 19.19 5.62 -5.70
C ALA A 137 19.72 5.17 -7.06
N CYS A 138 21.04 5.07 -7.19
CA CYS A 138 21.69 4.52 -8.37
C CYS A 138 21.46 3.00 -8.44
N THR A 139 21.12 2.49 -9.61
CA THR A 139 21.13 1.03 -9.87
C THR A 139 22.41 0.60 -10.58
N ASN A 140 23.03 1.51 -11.30
CA ASN A 140 24.25 1.31 -12.07
C ASN A 140 25.09 2.61 -12.09
N ASN A 141 26.15 2.63 -12.89
CA ASN A 141 27.02 3.81 -13.03
C ASN A 141 26.48 4.84 -14.04
N ASP A 142 25.34 4.57 -14.69
CA ASP A 142 24.75 5.53 -15.62
C ASP A 142 24.09 6.67 -14.83
N PRO A 143 24.06 7.91 -15.37
CA PRO A 143 23.38 9.01 -14.70
C PRO A 143 21.88 8.73 -14.52
N ILE A 144 21.38 8.98 -13.30
CA ILE A 144 19.95 8.90 -12.99
C ILE A 144 19.27 10.11 -13.61
N LYS A 145 18.13 9.92 -14.25
CA LYS A 145 17.27 11.02 -14.69
C LYS A 145 15.89 10.93 -14.06
N VAL A 146 15.52 11.95 -13.30
CA VAL A 146 14.22 12.06 -12.62
C VAL A 146 13.34 13.03 -13.41
N THR A 147 12.14 12.57 -13.76
CA THR A 147 11.15 13.34 -14.54
C THR A 147 9.80 13.33 -13.85
N PHE A 148 9.10 14.45 -13.91
CA PHE A 148 7.72 14.56 -13.43
C PHE A 148 6.74 14.20 -14.56
N ASP A 149 5.79 13.31 -14.28
CA ASP A 149 4.81 12.83 -15.26
C ASP A 149 3.55 13.71 -15.25
N SER A 150 3.54 14.75 -16.09
CA SER A 150 2.41 15.67 -16.22
C SER A 150 1.11 15.03 -16.73
N GLN A 151 1.14 13.83 -17.32
CA GLN A 151 -0.07 13.17 -17.82
C GLN A 151 -0.80 12.41 -16.71
N ASN A 152 -0.04 11.89 -15.74
CA ASN A 152 -0.56 11.08 -14.64
C ASN A 152 -0.58 11.81 -13.29
N SER A 153 -0.09 13.05 -13.25
CA SER A 153 -0.12 13.89 -12.06
C SER A 153 -1.30 14.86 -12.08
N GLN A 154 -1.70 15.36 -10.91
CA GLN A 154 -2.75 16.37 -10.76
C GLN A 154 -2.41 17.35 -9.64
N ILE A 155 -2.64 18.64 -9.86
CA ILE A 155 -2.40 19.68 -8.84
C ILE A 155 -3.60 20.60 -8.79
N VAL A 156 -4.11 20.85 -7.58
CA VAL A 156 -5.38 21.53 -7.36
C VAL A 156 -5.16 22.83 -6.56
N GLY A 157 -5.87 23.89 -6.95
CA GLY A 157 -5.84 25.19 -6.29
C GLY A 157 -6.94 25.42 -5.26
N ASN A 158 -7.03 26.67 -4.78
CA ASN A 158 -8.03 27.10 -3.80
C ASN A 158 -9.42 27.36 -4.39
N VAL A 159 -9.52 27.73 -5.67
CA VAL A 159 -10.78 28.09 -6.32
C VAL A 159 -11.53 26.81 -6.75
N ASP A 160 -12.50 26.36 -5.96
CA ASP A 160 -13.50 25.31 -6.31
C ASP A 160 -12.92 24.06 -7.02
N GLY A 161 -11.76 23.55 -6.58
CA GLY A 161 -11.16 22.35 -7.18
C GLY A 161 -10.61 22.55 -8.59
N THR A 162 -10.31 23.79 -9.00
CA THR A 162 -9.70 24.06 -10.30
C THR A 162 -8.32 23.42 -10.38
N GLN A 163 -8.16 22.50 -11.34
CA GLN A 163 -6.88 21.87 -11.65
C GLN A 163 -5.96 22.88 -12.34
N TYR A 164 -4.71 22.98 -11.87
CA TYR A 164 -3.68 23.77 -12.54
C TYR A 164 -3.23 23.06 -13.81
N GLY A 165 -2.91 23.86 -14.83
CA GLY A 165 -2.12 23.41 -15.97
C GLY A 165 -0.64 23.34 -15.60
N TYR A 166 0.17 22.73 -16.45
CA TYR A 166 1.61 22.62 -16.25
C TYR A 166 2.35 23.69 -17.06
N GLY A 167 3.11 24.52 -16.35
CA GLY A 167 4.01 25.51 -16.93
C GLY A 167 5.37 24.89 -17.23
N ASN A 168 6.41 25.39 -16.57
CA ASN A 168 7.75 24.83 -16.67
C ASN A 168 7.83 23.55 -15.84
N VAL A 169 8.22 22.44 -16.46
CA VAL A 169 8.44 21.16 -15.77
C VAL A 169 9.93 20.83 -15.84
N ALA A 170 10.63 20.98 -14.72
CA ALA A 170 12.05 20.65 -14.62
C ALA A 170 12.28 19.14 -14.57
N THR A 171 13.46 18.74 -15.02
CA THR A 171 14.00 17.38 -14.89
C THR A 171 15.30 17.46 -14.11
N ALA A 172 15.57 16.47 -13.26
CA ALA A 172 16.84 16.38 -12.54
C ALA A 172 17.72 15.26 -13.12
N THR A 173 19.04 15.42 -13.12
CA THR A 173 19.99 14.41 -13.59
C THR A 173 21.19 14.30 -12.65
N PHE A 174 21.42 13.12 -12.09
CA PHE A 174 22.46 12.91 -11.09
C PHE A 174 23.54 11.94 -11.58
N ASP A 175 24.78 12.28 -11.28
CA ASP A 175 25.94 11.48 -11.61
C ASP A 175 26.13 10.35 -10.58
N CYS A 176 26.20 9.11 -11.08
CA CYS A 176 26.52 7.93 -10.28
C CYS A 176 28.03 7.58 -10.30
N SER A 177 28.87 8.39 -10.97
CA SER A 177 30.24 8.05 -11.36
C SER A 177 31.34 8.30 -10.32
N GLY A 178 30.98 8.67 -9.08
CA GLY A 178 31.95 9.02 -8.02
C GLY A 178 31.76 8.32 -6.68
N GLY A 179 30.68 7.52 -6.51
CA GLY A 179 30.58 6.56 -5.41
C GLY A 179 31.15 5.23 -5.87
N GLU A 180 31.67 4.39 -4.96
CA GLU A 180 31.49 2.96 -5.20
C GLU A 180 30.01 2.78 -5.58
N PRO A 181 29.67 2.05 -6.66
CA PRO A 181 28.28 1.70 -6.89
C PRO A 181 27.78 1.20 -5.53
N PRO A 182 26.69 1.76 -4.95
CA PRO A 182 26.09 1.09 -3.82
C PRO A 182 25.96 -0.35 -4.30
N GLN A 183 26.61 -1.29 -3.59
CA GLN A 183 26.60 -2.71 -3.98
C GLN A 183 25.17 -2.98 -4.45
N GLY A 184 25.01 -3.27 -5.75
CA GLY A 184 23.75 -3.03 -6.48
C GLY A 184 22.58 -3.48 -5.64
N PRO A 185 21.46 -2.71 -5.62
CA PRO A 185 20.59 -2.57 -4.45
C PRO A 185 20.57 -3.91 -3.71
N PRO A 186 21.12 -4.02 -2.49
CA PRO A 186 21.09 -5.30 -1.81
C PRO A 186 19.65 -5.75 -1.93
N GLU A 187 19.42 -6.97 -2.44
CA GLU A 187 18.15 -7.65 -2.22
C GLU A 187 17.78 -7.31 -0.78
N GLU A 188 16.67 -6.58 -0.64
CA GLU A 188 16.37 -5.66 0.45
C GLU A 188 16.92 -6.13 1.78
N PHE A 189 17.58 -5.28 2.55
CA PHE A 189 17.49 -5.50 3.98
C PHE A 189 17.20 -4.15 4.61
N SER A 190 15.91 -3.91 4.83
CA SER A 190 15.58 -3.34 6.14
C SER A 190 16.47 -4.04 7.18
N GLN A 191 17.13 -3.28 8.03
CA GLN A 191 17.97 -3.87 9.06
C GLN A 191 17.14 -4.76 9.98
N ILE A 192 15.84 -4.45 10.11
CA ILE A 192 14.87 -5.14 10.96
C ILE A 192 13.62 -5.50 10.17
N SER A 193 13.09 -6.70 10.35
CA SER A 193 11.73 -7.07 9.93
C SER A 193 10.77 -7.04 11.11
N ALA A 194 9.54 -6.60 10.85
CA ALA A 194 8.42 -6.65 11.78
C ALA A 194 7.30 -7.52 11.18
N SER A 195 7.06 -8.71 11.72
CA SER A 195 6.13 -9.69 11.13
C SER A 195 5.15 -10.25 12.16
N PHE A 196 4.06 -10.84 11.69
CA PHE A 196 3.02 -11.44 12.54
C PHE A 196 2.98 -12.96 12.38
N VAL A 197 2.78 -13.68 13.49
CA VAL A 197 2.53 -15.13 13.50
C VAL A 197 1.33 -15.45 14.42
N PRO A 198 0.26 -16.09 13.93
CA PRO A 198 0.06 -16.55 12.54
C PRO A 198 -0.15 -15.38 11.58
N GLU A 199 0.07 -15.62 10.29
CA GLU A 199 -0.25 -14.65 9.22
C GLU A 199 -1.76 -14.51 9.04
N VAL A 200 -2.55 -15.52 9.42
CA VAL A 200 -4.02 -15.48 9.37
C VAL A 200 -4.61 -16.01 10.68
N CYS A 201 -5.55 -15.26 11.27
CA CYS A 201 -6.43 -15.76 12.34
C CYS A 201 -7.83 -16.01 11.77
N ASP A 202 -8.32 -17.23 11.89
CA ASP A 202 -9.71 -17.57 11.55
C ASP A 202 -10.44 -17.96 12.85
N THR A 203 -11.51 -17.25 13.18
CA THR A 203 -12.20 -17.41 14.45
C THR A 203 -13.69 -17.03 14.38
N GLN A 204 -14.41 -17.24 15.48
CA GLN A 204 -15.83 -16.86 15.60
C GLN A 204 -15.97 -15.57 16.42
N VAL A 205 -17.09 -14.85 16.23
CA VAL A 205 -17.42 -13.70 17.08
C VAL A 205 -17.42 -14.11 18.55
N GLY A 206 -16.73 -13.33 19.39
CA GLY A 206 -16.56 -13.56 20.82
C GLY A 206 -15.27 -14.28 21.20
N ALA A 207 -14.59 -14.93 20.25
CA ALA A 207 -13.28 -15.54 20.45
C ALA A 207 -12.14 -14.51 20.37
N THR A 208 -10.90 -14.94 20.61
CA THR A 208 -9.71 -14.09 20.59
C THR A 208 -8.76 -14.53 19.48
N CYS A 209 -8.21 -13.56 18.75
CA CYS A 209 -7.09 -13.72 17.85
C CYS A 209 -5.81 -13.28 18.54
N ASP A 210 -4.87 -14.20 18.70
CA ASP A 210 -3.54 -13.94 19.27
C ASP A 210 -2.51 -13.89 18.16
N TYR A 211 -1.90 -12.72 17.94
CA TYR A 211 -0.81 -12.52 16.99
C TYR A 211 0.50 -12.28 17.71
N LYS A 212 1.53 -13.04 17.37
CA LYS A 212 2.91 -12.77 17.77
C LYS A 212 3.51 -11.75 16.79
N LEU A 213 3.63 -10.50 17.22
CA LEU A 213 4.41 -9.48 16.54
C LEU A 213 5.89 -9.70 16.85
N ARG A 214 6.65 -10.17 15.85
CA ARG A 214 8.08 -10.41 15.91
C ARG A 214 8.83 -9.24 15.28
N ILE A 215 9.73 -8.63 16.05
CA ILE A 215 10.67 -7.59 15.59
C ILE A 215 12.06 -8.20 15.61
N ALA A 216 12.68 -8.42 14.46
CA ALA A 216 13.94 -9.16 14.35
C ALA A 216 14.93 -8.53 13.37
N ALA A 217 16.20 -8.48 13.73
CA ALA A 217 17.26 -8.11 12.83
C ALA A 217 17.41 -9.13 11.70
N ASN A 218 17.40 -8.66 10.46
CA ASN A 218 17.45 -9.53 9.28
C ASN A 218 18.81 -10.23 9.15
N ASN A 219 19.90 -9.59 9.59
CA ASN A 219 21.22 -10.21 9.65
C ASN A 219 21.39 -11.13 10.89
N GLY A 220 20.42 -11.17 11.80
CA GLY A 220 20.48 -11.90 13.07
C GLY A 220 21.50 -11.39 14.09
N GLN A 221 22.29 -10.36 13.75
CA GLN A 221 23.38 -9.81 14.55
C GLN A 221 23.03 -8.46 15.19
N ASP A 222 22.28 -7.61 14.50
CA ASP A 222 21.95 -6.26 14.97
C ASP A 222 21.15 -6.34 16.27
N LYS A 223 21.59 -5.55 17.25
CA LYS A 223 21.05 -5.58 18.61
C LYS A 223 19.97 -4.54 18.75
N ILE A 224 18.83 -4.91 19.31
CA ILE A 224 17.70 -4.00 19.48
C ILE A 224 17.64 -3.56 20.94
N SER A 225 17.71 -2.24 21.18
CA SER A 225 17.62 -1.65 22.53
C SER A 225 16.21 -1.13 22.86
N GLY A 226 15.36 -0.99 21.84
CA GLY A 226 13.97 -0.58 22.02
C GLY A 226 13.24 -0.43 20.70
N TYR A 227 11.93 -0.36 20.77
CA TYR A 227 11.09 -0.05 19.62
C TYR A 227 9.75 0.53 20.04
N TYR A 228 9.23 1.39 19.17
CA TYR A 228 7.86 1.87 19.17
C TYR A 228 7.13 1.27 17.97
N VAL A 229 5.92 0.77 18.17
CA VAL A 229 5.08 0.26 17.09
C VAL A 229 3.63 0.66 17.29
N ARG A 230 2.97 1.08 16.21
CA ARG A 230 1.54 1.31 16.12
C ARG A 230 0.95 0.35 15.10
N VAL A 231 0.04 -0.51 15.55
CA VAL A 231 -0.69 -1.49 14.74
C VAL A 231 -2.12 -1.02 14.57
N ALA A 232 -2.64 -1.03 13.34
CA ALA A 232 -4.02 -0.69 13.01
C ALA A 232 -4.83 -1.96 12.70
N TYR A 233 -6.12 -1.94 13.03
CA TYR A 233 -7.10 -3.01 12.79
C TYR A 233 -8.51 -2.42 12.60
N ASP A 234 -9.44 -3.20 12.06
CA ASP A 234 -10.83 -2.79 11.90
C ASP A 234 -11.59 -2.86 13.24
N LYS A 235 -11.96 -1.70 13.77
CA LYS A 235 -12.69 -1.54 15.04
C LYS A 235 -14.12 -2.07 15.04
N GLY A 236 -14.70 -2.35 13.86
CA GLY A 236 -16.00 -2.99 13.72
C GLY A 236 -15.92 -4.51 13.90
N ILE A 237 -14.76 -5.10 13.65
CA ILE A 237 -14.55 -6.56 13.63
C ILE A 237 -13.76 -7.02 14.87
N LEU A 238 -12.70 -6.31 15.21
CA LEU A 238 -11.81 -6.62 16.33
C LEU A 238 -11.82 -5.52 17.40
N LYS A 239 -11.42 -5.89 18.61
CA LYS A 239 -11.18 -5.00 19.75
C LYS A 239 -9.86 -5.36 20.41
N GLY A 240 -8.95 -4.42 20.63
CA GLY A 240 -7.69 -4.71 21.31
C GLY A 240 -7.94 -5.13 22.76
N GLN A 241 -7.35 -6.24 23.20
CA GLN A 241 -7.59 -6.77 24.55
C GLN A 241 -6.37 -6.58 25.45
N SER A 242 -5.20 -7.05 25.01
CA SER A 242 -3.97 -6.99 25.80
C SER A 242 -2.74 -7.20 24.94
N VAL A 243 -1.59 -6.76 25.44
CA VAL A 243 -0.28 -7.13 24.91
C VAL A 243 0.53 -7.83 25.98
N LYS A 244 1.16 -8.94 25.62
CA LYS A 244 2.06 -9.72 26.47
C LYS A 244 3.44 -9.81 25.82
N GLY A 245 4.50 -9.53 26.58
CA GLY A 245 5.87 -9.57 26.06
C GLY A 245 6.75 -8.47 26.68
N PRO A 246 7.98 -8.30 26.17
CA PRO A 246 8.60 -9.10 25.11
C PRO A 246 9.01 -10.49 25.60
N GLY A 247 8.71 -11.53 24.82
CA GLY A 247 9.24 -12.89 24.98
C GLY A 247 10.41 -13.17 24.03
N ILE A 248 11.23 -14.17 24.37
CA ILE A 248 12.22 -14.74 23.45
C ILE A 248 11.60 -15.96 22.81
N GLU A 249 11.49 -15.94 21.48
CA GLU A 249 11.23 -17.16 20.73
C GLU A 249 12.58 -17.84 20.50
N LEU A 250 12.82 -18.96 21.19
CA LEU A 250 13.98 -19.81 20.86
C LEU A 250 13.77 -20.28 19.41
N PRO A 251 14.77 -20.17 18.51
CA PRO A 251 14.63 -20.62 17.14
C PRO A 251 14.14 -22.07 17.17
N ASP A 252 13.00 -22.33 16.51
CA ASP A 252 12.40 -23.65 16.46
C ASP A 252 13.46 -24.66 16.04
N ARG A 253 13.83 -25.54 16.96
CA ARG A 253 14.73 -26.65 16.66
C ARG A 253 14.03 -27.45 15.56
N PRO A 254 14.65 -27.67 14.38
CA PRO A 254 13.99 -28.36 13.28
C PRO A 254 13.48 -29.71 13.82
N THR A 255 12.15 -29.83 13.90
CA THR A 255 11.49 -31.07 14.24
C THR A 255 11.80 -32.04 13.12
N LEU A 256 12.72 -32.95 13.38
CA LEU A 256 12.96 -34.10 12.51
C LEU A 256 11.59 -34.75 12.22
N PRO A 257 11.26 -35.04 10.96
CA PRO A 257 10.03 -35.74 10.64
C PRO A 257 9.99 -37.04 11.44
N PRO A 258 8.85 -37.43 12.02
CA PRO A 258 8.75 -38.68 12.75
C PRO A 258 9.18 -39.81 11.81
N LEU A 259 10.14 -40.63 12.28
CA LEU A 259 10.52 -41.87 11.62
C LEU A 259 9.25 -42.66 11.33
N SER A 260 8.89 -42.77 10.05
CA SER A 260 7.79 -43.59 9.57
C SER A 260 8.14 -45.05 9.82
N VAL A 261 7.67 -45.59 10.94
CA VAL A 261 7.73 -47.02 11.23
C VAL A 261 6.65 -47.69 10.38
N THR A 262 7.07 -48.31 9.28
CA THR A 262 6.20 -49.17 8.48
C THR A 262 5.80 -50.38 9.33
N PRO A 263 4.50 -50.66 9.56
CA PRO A 263 4.09 -51.87 10.26
C PRO A 263 4.43 -53.09 9.41
N ILE A 264 5.13 -54.05 10.00
CA ILE A 264 5.36 -55.37 9.42
C ILE A 264 4.00 -56.06 9.30
N GLN A 265 3.48 -56.18 8.07
CA GLN A 265 2.35 -57.07 7.79
C GLN A 265 2.83 -58.52 7.76
N SER A 266 2.34 -59.29 8.72
CA SER A 266 2.30 -60.74 8.70
C SER A 266 1.39 -61.22 7.56
N GLY A 267 1.96 -61.91 6.57
CA GLY A 267 1.21 -62.48 5.45
C GLY A 267 1.93 -63.69 4.85
N THR A 268 1.25 -64.82 4.94
CA THR A 268 1.63 -66.20 4.65
C THR A 268 2.03 -66.52 3.21
N MET A 269 2.90 -67.54 3.08
CA MET A 269 3.41 -68.16 1.86
C MET A 269 2.32 -68.57 0.85
N SER A 270 2.62 -68.42 -0.45
CA SER A 270 2.30 -69.47 -1.43
C SER A 270 3.25 -69.40 -2.63
N ALA A 271 3.78 -70.58 -2.97
CA ALA A 271 4.77 -70.83 -4.00
C ALA A 271 4.25 -70.64 -5.42
N ARG A 272 5.13 -70.26 -6.34
CA ARG A 272 5.10 -70.77 -7.73
C ARG A 272 6.48 -70.72 -8.38
N LEU A 273 6.86 -71.88 -8.90
CA LEU A 273 8.04 -72.17 -9.72
C LEU A 273 8.00 -71.43 -11.07
N GLY A 274 9.19 -71.16 -11.62
CA GLY A 274 9.41 -71.16 -13.06
C GLY A 274 10.61 -70.36 -13.55
N THR A 275 11.76 -71.04 -13.71
CA THR A 275 12.68 -71.04 -14.88
C THR A 275 13.07 -69.71 -15.55
N SER A 276 14.28 -69.41 -16.02
CA SER A 276 15.65 -69.97 -16.00
C SER A 276 16.45 -69.05 -16.97
N VAL A 277 17.78 -68.95 -16.80
CA VAL A 277 18.80 -68.77 -17.90
C VAL A 277 18.89 -67.34 -18.52
N VAL A 278 20.04 -66.65 -18.70
CA VAL A 278 21.47 -67.03 -18.74
C VAL A 278 22.43 -65.81 -18.71
N LEU A 279 23.66 -66.12 -18.26
CA LEU A 279 25.02 -65.54 -18.31
C LEU A 279 25.38 -64.20 -19.03
N GLY A 280 26.42 -63.59 -18.45
CA GLY A 280 27.54 -62.90 -19.14
C GLY A 280 28.17 -61.81 -18.24
N GLU A 281 29.07 -62.09 -17.29
CA GLU A 281 30.55 -62.29 -17.44
C GLU A 281 31.24 -61.02 -17.98
N LEU A 282 32.02 -60.26 -17.18
CA LEU A 282 33.46 -60.40 -16.90
C LEU A 282 33.81 -59.43 -15.72
N ALA A 283 34.42 -59.87 -14.60
CA ALA A 283 35.88 -60.03 -14.36
C ALA A 283 36.68 -58.73 -14.53
N GLN A 284 37.65 -58.30 -13.69
CA GLN A 284 38.26 -58.80 -12.46
C GLN A 284 39.23 -57.71 -11.93
N ALA A 285 39.45 -57.71 -10.61
CA ALA A 285 40.71 -57.47 -9.88
C ALA A 285 41.51 -56.14 -9.98
N ALA A 286 41.50 -55.41 -8.83
CA ALA A 286 42.63 -54.98 -7.96
C ALA A 286 44.10 -55.03 -8.49
N PRO A 287 45.09 -54.25 -7.94
CA PRO A 287 45.22 -53.81 -6.53
C PRO A 287 45.86 -52.41 -6.24
N SER A 288 45.89 -52.07 -4.94
CA SER A 288 46.68 -51.03 -4.20
C SER A 288 48.22 -51.16 -4.42
N PRO A 289 49.21 -50.36 -3.87
CA PRO A 289 49.21 -49.39 -2.74
C PRO A 289 50.27 -48.20 -2.74
N GLY A 290 50.30 -47.41 -1.64
CA GLY A 290 51.47 -46.66 -1.07
C GLY A 290 51.72 -45.24 -1.62
N ALA A 291 52.36 -44.24 -0.96
CA ALA A 291 53.03 -44.01 0.33
C ALA A 291 53.18 -42.45 0.48
N ALA A 292 52.90 -41.81 1.62
CA ALA A 292 53.83 -41.31 2.66
C ALA A 292 54.42 -39.87 2.49
N ILE A 293 54.57 -39.15 3.64
CA ILE A 293 55.62 -38.18 4.04
C ILE A 293 55.31 -36.65 4.15
N THR A 294 55.37 -36.18 5.43
CA THR A 294 55.85 -34.93 6.08
C THR A 294 55.16 -33.54 6.04
N SER A 295 55.03 -33.00 7.27
CA SER A 295 54.87 -31.60 7.72
C SER A 295 56.07 -30.67 7.38
N PRO A 296 55.95 -29.32 7.47
CA PRO A 296 56.13 -28.64 8.78
C PRO A 296 55.32 -27.32 9.01
N THR A 297 55.02 -27.05 10.29
CA THR A 297 54.77 -25.73 10.96
C THR A 297 56.06 -24.87 10.87
N PRO A 298 56.12 -23.50 10.95
CA PRO A 298 55.40 -22.63 11.91
C PRO A 298 55.13 -21.15 11.51
N GLY A 299 54.43 -20.39 12.38
CA GLY A 299 54.61 -18.93 12.46
C GLY A 299 53.42 -18.12 12.98
N THR A 300 53.36 -17.88 14.29
CA THR A 300 52.49 -16.89 14.96
C THR A 300 53.09 -15.48 14.85
N PRO A 301 52.33 -14.41 14.54
CA PRO A 301 52.79 -13.03 14.73
C PRO A 301 52.27 -12.40 16.02
N ALA A 302 53.12 -11.57 16.62
CA ALA A 302 52.96 -10.88 17.89
C ALA A 302 52.17 -9.56 17.79
N THR A 303 51.50 -9.23 18.90
CA THR A 303 50.85 -7.96 19.22
C THR A 303 51.84 -6.88 19.66
N SER A 304 51.67 -5.64 19.18
CA SER A 304 52.28 -4.44 19.77
C SER A 304 51.22 -3.35 19.98
N SER A 305 51.24 -2.74 21.16
CA SER A 305 50.37 -1.64 21.58
C SER A 305 51.23 -0.40 21.87
N THR A 306 50.78 0.75 21.36
CA THR A 306 51.41 2.07 21.56
C THR A 306 50.41 2.97 22.31
N PRO A 307 50.82 3.73 23.35
CA PRO A 307 49.91 4.56 24.13
C PRO A 307 49.70 5.96 23.52
N SER A 308 48.48 6.50 23.64
CA SER A 308 48.09 7.88 23.26
C SER A 308 48.15 8.86 24.45
N PRO A 309 48.33 10.17 24.21
CA PRO A 309 48.58 11.17 25.24
C PRO A 309 47.29 11.78 25.86
N THR A 310 47.35 12.04 27.16
CA THR A 310 46.29 12.69 27.96
C THR A 310 46.35 14.22 27.80
N THR A 311 45.26 14.86 27.38
CA THR A 311 45.10 16.32 27.33
C THR A 311 44.38 16.81 28.59
N THR A 312 44.99 17.77 29.30
CA THR A 312 44.43 18.43 30.50
C THR A 312 43.43 19.54 30.11
N ILE A 313 42.24 19.53 30.70
CA ILE A 313 41.17 20.53 30.51
C ILE A 313 41.40 21.74 31.44
N PRO A 314 41.31 23.00 30.97
CA PRO A 314 41.48 24.19 31.81
C PRO A 314 40.25 24.48 32.72
N ASN A 315 40.52 24.88 33.96
CA ASN A 315 39.60 24.91 35.11
C ASN A 315 38.63 26.11 35.23
N THR A 316 38.21 26.77 34.15
CA THR A 316 37.22 27.89 34.27
C THR A 316 36.29 28.00 33.06
N LEU A 317 35.06 27.50 33.20
CA LEU A 317 34.00 27.54 32.18
C LEU A 317 32.99 28.65 32.48
N VAL A 318 33.34 29.92 32.24
CA VAL A 318 32.49 31.07 32.58
C VAL A 318 31.42 31.33 31.52
N CYS A 319 30.17 31.58 31.95
CA CYS A 319 29.01 31.82 31.08
C CYS A 319 28.12 32.95 31.60
N THR A 320 27.30 33.55 30.73
CA THR A 320 26.27 34.54 31.10
C THR A 320 24.84 34.05 30.87
N ASN A 321 24.68 32.95 30.14
CA ASN A 321 23.42 32.25 29.87
C ASN A 321 23.73 30.83 29.35
N ASP A 322 22.71 29.99 29.19
CA ASP A 322 22.87 28.60 28.73
C ASP A 322 23.43 28.52 27.29
N GLN A 323 23.10 29.48 26.44
CA GLN A 323 23.57 29.52 25.05
C GLN A 323 25.08 29.75 24.96
N ASP A 324 25.67 30.52 25.88
CA ASP A 324 27.13 30.66 25.99
C ASP A 324 27.80 29.31 26.25
N CYS A 325 27.20 28.47 27.10
CA CYS A 325 27.71 27.13 27.39
C CYS A 325 27.61 26.21 26.16
N ILE A 326 26.47 26.23 25.49
CA ILE A 326 26.22 25.43 24.28
C ILE A 326 27.15 25.85 23.15
N ASN A 327 27.31 27.15 22.91
CA ASN A 327 28.13 27.65 21.82
C ASN A 327 29.63 27.43 22.07
N LYS A 328 30.11 27.67 23.29
CA LYS A 328 31.54 27.55 23.60
C LYS A 328 32.00 26.12 23.83
N TYR A 329 31.16 25.27 24.42
CA TYR A 329 31.57 23.95 24.90
C TYR A 329 30.83 22.79 24.24
N CYS A 330 29.80 23.08 23.44
CA CYS A 330 29.03 22.06 22.72
C CYS A 330 28.97 22.31 21.21
N ASN A 331 29.83 23.17 20.65
CA ASN A 331 29.85 23.52 19.22
C ASN A 331 28.47 23.93 18.67
N GLY A 332 27.65 24.58 19.50
CA GLY A 332 26.30 25.01 19.12
C GLY A 332 25.23 23.92 19.18
N ASN A 333 25.55 22.68 19.60
CA ASN A 333 24.57 21.60 19.71
C ASN A 333 23.73 21.73 21.01
N PRO A 334 22.42 22.01 20.91
CA PRO A 334 21.57 22.22 22.08
C PRO A 334 21.31 20.95 22.90
N THR A 335 21.64 19.75 22.42
CA THR A 335 21.37 18.49 23.14
C THR A 335 22.44 18.11 24.17
N CYS A 336 23.53 18.87 24.30
CA CYS A 336 24.64 18.52 25.21
C CYS A 336 24.32 18.65 26.71
N GLY A 337 23.18 19.24 27.07
CA GLY A 337 22.67 19.29 28.45
C GLY A 337 23.41 20.21 29.41
N LEU A 338 24.45 20.94 28.98
CA LEU A 338 25.12 21.95 29.81
C LEU A 338 24.21 23.16 30.05
N ARG A 339 24.18 23.64 31.29
CA ARG A 339 23.46 24.86 31.70
C ARG A 339 24.39 25.81 32.45
N CYS A 340 24.13 27.10 32.38
CA CYS A 340 24.87 28.12 33.09
C CYS A 340 24.31 28.29 34.50
N ASP A 341 25.05 27.85 35.51
CA ASP A 341 24.67 28.06 36.91
C ASP A 341 25.15 29.44 37.40
N ILE A 342 24.25 30.42 37.36
CA ILE A 342 24.49 31.79 37.85
C ILE A 342 23.99 31.89 39.29
N GLN A 343 24.94 32.01 40.23
CA GLN A 343 24.61 32.18 41.64
C GLN A 343 23.85 33.51 41.86
N PRO A 344 22.85 33.54 42.76
CA PRO A 344 22.04 34.75 43.01
C PRO A 344 22.91 35.99 43.31
N GLY A 345 22.69 37.06 42.55
CA GLY A 345 23.42 38.33 42.68
C GLY A 345 24.69 38.44 41.82
N GLN A 346 25.03 37.43 41.01
CA GLN A 346 26.12 37.48 40.03
C GLN A 346 25.58 37.68 38.61
N THR A 347 26.40 38.27 37.73
CA THR A 347 26.10 38.39 36.28
C THR A 347 26.81 37.35 35.43
N GLN A 348 27.64 36.50 36.04
CA GLN A 348 28.37 35.40 35.39
C GLN A 348 28.24 34.14 36.25
N GLY A 349 28.09 32.99 35.58
CA GLY A 349 27.98 31.67 36.17
C GLY A 349 29.03 30.70 35.61
N VAL A 350 28.89 29.43 35.97
CA VAL A 350 29.74 28.35 35.46
C VAL A 350 28.90 27.32 34.72
N CYS A 351 29.38 26.82 33.58
CA CYS A 351 28.68 25.76 32.86
C CYS A 351 28.74 24.46 33.65
N VAL A 352 27.59 23.95 34.07
CA VAL A 352 27.44 22.70 34.83
C VAL A 352 26.62 21.68 34.05
N PRO A 353 26.95 20.37 34.17
CA PRO A 353 26.11 19.30 33.62
C PRO A 353 24.77 19.22 34.35
N PRO A 354 23.75 18.57 33.76
CA PRO A 354 22.43 18.47 34.36
C PRO A 354 22.51 17.59 35.62
N VAL A 355 22.07 18.14 36.76
CA VAL A 355 22.04 17.40 38.03
C VAL A 355 20.87 16.40 37.97
N MET A 356 21.17 15.10 37.95
CA MET A 356 20.17 14.05 38.11
C MET A 356 19.68 14.05 39.57
N THR A 357 18.43 14.40 39.81
CA THR A 357 17.80 14.31 41.13
C THR A 357 17.56 12.84 41.52
N PRO A 358 17.99 12.36 42.69
CA PRO A 358 17.73 11.00 43.14
C PRO A 358 16.25 10.78 43.49
N VAL A 359 15.72 9.63 43.07
CA VAL A 359 14.34 9.15 43.33
C VAL A 359 14.19 8.77 44.82
N PRO A 360 13.10 9.17 45.52
CA PRO A 360 12.90 8.84 46.93
C PRO A 360 12.55 7.34 47.13
N PRO A 361 12.94 6.73 48.26
CA PRO A 361 12.72 5.30 48.51
C PRO A 361 11.25 4.99 48.86
N VAL A 362 10.71 3.94 48.24
CA VAL A 362 9.35 3.44 48.48
C VAL A 362 9.29 2.61 49.76
N SER A 363 8.25 2.87 50.56
CA SER A 363 7.95 2.30 51.87
C SER A 363 7.51 0.83 51.80
N GLN A 364 7.96 0.01 52.75
CA GLN A 364 7.70 -1.43 52.86
C GLN A 364 6.26 -1.76 53.32
N VAL A 365 5.71 -2.87 52.80
CA VAL A 365 4.43 -3.50 53.22
C VAL A 365 4.73 -4.89 53.84
N PRO A 366 3.99 -5.36 54.87
CA PRO A 366 4.44 -6.39 55.79
C PRO A 366 4.31 -7.84 55.29
N THR A 367 5.24 -8.65 55.78
CA THR A 367 5.45 -10.09 55.55
C THR A 367 4.39 -10.97 56.24
N GLY A 368 3.74 -11.84 55.46
CA GLY A 368 2.96 -12.97 55.93
C GLY A 368 3.63 -14.29 55.54
N VAL A 369 3.92 -15.13 56.54
CA VAL A 369 4.70 -16.37 56.47
C VAL A 369 3.82 -17.57 56.05
N LEU A 370 4.27 -18.36 55.06
CA LEU A 370 3.93 -19.77 54.92
C LEU A 370 5.17 -20.57 54.49
N THR A 371 5.45 -21.65 55.21
CA THR A 371 6.63 -22.54 55.05
C THR A 371 6.29 -23.90 54.44
N ILE A 372 7.34 -24.55 53.88
CA ILE A 372 7.60 -26.01 53.65
C ILE A 372 7.44 -26.45 52.15
N PRO A 373 8.28 -27.35 51.53
CA PRO A 373 9.61 -27.97 51.81
C PRO A 373 10.62 -27.84 50.61
N PRO A 374 11.84 -28.46 50.60
CA PRO A 374 12.95 -28.07 49.71
C PRO A 374 13.17 -28.90 48.42
N LEU A 375 13.69 -28.17 47.39
CA LEU A 375 14.60 -28.46 46.24
C LEU A 375 14.37 -29.67 45.30
N PRO A 376 14.63 -29.54 43.96
CA PRO A 376 15.93 -29.09 43.42
C PRO A 376 15.94 -28.21 42.14
N SER A 377 17.03 -27.44 42.00
CA SER A 377 17.65 -26.97 40.75
C SER A 377 16.74 -26.39 39.65
N GLY A 378 16.18 -25.20 39.88
CA GLY A 378 15.68 -24.33 38.83
C GLY A 378 16.64 -23.16 38.65
N VAL A 379 17.27 -23.03 37.48
CA VAL A 379 17.90 -21.78 37.05
C VAL A 379 16.85 -20.66 37.22
N PRO A 380 17.15 -19.51 37.86
CA PRO A 380 16.21 -18.41 37.93
C PRO A 380 15.74 -18.08 36.51
N PRO A 381 14.45 -17.86 36.24
CA PRO A 381 14.02 -17.40 34.93
C PRO A 381 14.83 -16.13 34.63
N LEU A 382 15.63 -16.17 33.55
CA LEU A 382 16.37 -15.03 33.05
C LEU A 382 15.40 -13.85 33.00
N SER A 383 15.60 -12.86 33.87
CA SER A 383 14.86 -11.61 33.77
C SER A 383 15.32 -10.97 32.46
N LEU A 384 14.49 -11.11 31.44
CA LEU A 384 14.61 -10.37 30.19
C LEU A 384 14.68 -8.89 30.55
N GLY A 385 15.84 -8.26 30.37
CA GLY A 385 16.03 -6.85 30.72
C GLY A 385 15.30 -5.88 29.79
N CYS A 386 14.33 -6.36 29.01
CA CYS A 386 13.42 -5.56 28.20
C CYS A 386 12.02 -5.61 28.79
N GLN A 387 11.38 -4.45 28.87
CA GLN A 387 10.02 -4.31 29.38
C GLN A 387 9.17 -3.42 28.48
N VAL A 388 7.87 -3.73 28.42
CA VAL A 388 6.87 -2.84 27.84
C VAL A 388 6.71 -1.64 28.78
N VAL A 389 7.17 -0.47 28.36
CA VAL A 389 7.11 0.76 29.17
C VAL A 389 5.82 1.54 28.95
N ALA A 390 5.24 1.43 27.75
CA ALA A 390 3.93 2.01 27.45
C ALA A 390 3.15 1.10 26.50
N PHE A 391 1.85 1.00 26.77
CA PHE A 391 0.90 0.27 25.96
C PHE A 391 -0.43 1.01 25.99
N ASN A 392 -1.01 1.26 24.82
CA ASN A 392 -2.27 1.94 24.67
C ASN A 392 -3.13 1.24 23.62
N VAL A 393 -4.38 0.95 23.96
CA VAL A 393 -5.37 0.46 23.00
C VAL A 393 -6.38 1.56 22.77
N ASN A 394 -6.43 2.07 21.55
CA ASN A 394 -7.44 3.02 21.12
C ASN A 394 -8.46 2.30 20.23
N ASP A 395 -9.45 1.67 20.86
CA ASP A 395 -10.52 0.95 20.15
C ASP A 395 -11.35 1.87 19.25
N GLU A 396 -11.47 3.16 19.59
CA GLU A 396 -12.21 4.13 18.76
C GLU A 396 -11.51 4.43 17.44
N ALA A 397 -10.18 4.38 17.44
CA ALA A 397 -9.33 4.53 16.25
C ALA A 397 -8.97 3.19 15.60
N GLY A 398 -9.23 2.05 16.24
CA GLY A 398 -8.79 0.73 15.79
C GLY A 398 -7.27 0.59 15.85
N GLN A 399 -6.64 1.02 16.94
CA GLN A 399 -5.18 1.07 17.05
C GLN A 399 -4.64 0.47 18.34
N ILE A 400 -3.47 -0.17 18.25
CA ILE A 400 -2.64 -0.60 19.37
C ILE A 400 -1.29 0.08 19.28
N GLU A 401 -0.87 0.77 20.34
CA GLU A 401 0.46 1.36 20.46
C GLU A 401 1.26 0.63 21.53
N LEU A 402 2.53 0.38 21.23
CA LEU A 402 3.44 -0.35 22.08
C LEU A 402 4.82 0.31 22.05
N LEU A 403 5.37 0.58 23.24
CA LEU A 403 6.75 1.04 23.43
C LEU A 403 7.47 0.05 24.33
N VAL A 404 8.57 -0.50 23.82
CA VAL A 404 9.44 -1.45 24.53
C VAL A 404 10.83 -0.85 24.66
N VAL A 405 11.40 -0.95 25.86
CA VAL A 405 12.75 -0.48 26.17
C VAL A 405 13.53 -1.58 26.87
N CYS A 406 14.79 -1.74 26.48
CA CYS A 406 15.74 -2.69 27.05
C CYS A 406 16.82 -1.94 27.84
N ASP A 407 16.91 -2.25 29.13
CA ASP A 407 17.93 -1.73 30.04
C ASP A 407 18.99 -2.81 30.30
N GLN A 408 19.70 -3.18 29.22
CA GLN A 408 20.76 -4.17 29.27
C GLN A 408 22.02 -3.63 28.60
N SER A 409 23.17 -4.21 28.96
CA SER A 409 24.42 -3.87 28.27
C SER A 409 24.36 -4.28 26.79
N GLN A 410 25.14 -3.64 25.93
CA GLN A 410 25.14 -3.91 24.48
C GLN A 410 25.34 -5.41 24.13
N ASN A 411 26.10 -6.14 24.94
CA ASN A 411 26.38 -7.57 24.75
C ASN A 411 25.21 -8.48 25.15
N GLU A 412 24.29 -7.98 25.98
CA GLU A 412 23.13 -8.72 26.50
C GLU A 412 21.85 -8.45 25.70
N LEU A 413 21.85 -7.39 24.88
CA LEU A 413 20.74 -7.10 23.97
C LEU A 413 20.54 -8.26 22.97
N LEU A 414 19.28 -8.50 22.64
CA LEU A 414 18.88 -9.52 21.67
C LEU A 414 18.70 -8.89 20.28
N SER A 415 18.77 -9.74 19.26
CA SER A 415 18.49 -9.38 17.86
C SER A 415 17.06 -9.68 17.46
N SER A 416 16.22 -10.20 18.36
CA SER A 416 14.81 -10.50 18.09
C SER A 416 13.98 -10.41 19.37
N TYR A 417 12.81 -9.80 19.26
CA TYR A 417 11.80 -9.76 20.33
C TYR A 417 10.43 -10.11 19.77
N THR A 418 9.60 -10.76 20.59
CA THR A 418 8.23 -11.12 20.21
C THR A 418 7.24 -10.61 21.25
N ASN A 419 6.19 -9.92 20.82
CA ASN A 419 5.04 -9.58 21.67
C ASN A 419 3.80 -10.28 21.15
N THR A 420 2.99 -10.83 22.04
CA THR A 420 1.66 -11.34 21.69
C THR A 420 0.63 -10.22 21.84
N LEU A 421 0.01 -9.84 20.73
CA LEU A 421 -1.14 -8.97 20.66
C LEU A 421 -2.39 -9.85 20.70
N SER A 422 -3.23 -9.66 21.71
CA SER A 422 -4.53 -10.35 21.82
C SER A 422 -5.64 -9.40 21.41
N LEU A 423 -6.41 -9.77 20.39
CA LEU A 423 -7.56 -9.01 19.90
C LEU A 423 -8.83 -9.85 20.02
N LYS A 424 -9.85 -9.30 20.66
CA LYS A 424 -11.16 -9.96 20.78
C LYS A 424 -11.98 -9.71 19.52
N ALA A 425 -12.54 -10.76 18.96
CA ALA A 425 -13.45 -10.71 17.84
C ALA A 425 -14.83 -10.23 18.31
N ILE A 426 -15.30 -9.08 17.82
CA ILE A 426 -16.54 -8.42 18.26
C ILE A 426 -17.60 -8.28 17.16
N GLY A 427 -17.23 -8.40 15.89
CA GLY A 427 -18.13 -8.38 14.74
C GLY A 427 -17.72 -9.42 13.71
N ASN A 428 -18.64 -9.82 12.82
CA ASN A 428 -18.28 -10.65 11.68
C ASN A 428 -17.50 -9.81 10.67
N GLY A 429 -16.73 -10.48 9.84
CA GLY A 429 -16.04 -9.85 8.74
C GLY A 429 -14.59 -10.29 8.67
N ALA A 430 -13.89 -9.67 7.74
CA ALA A 430 -12.56 -10.10 7.38
C ALA A 430 -11.73 -8.84 7.11
N GLY A 431 -10.50 -8.81 7.62
CA GLY A 431 -9.66 -7.62 7.53
C GLY A 431 -8.18 -7.94 7.75
N GLU A 432 -7.40 -6.89 7.98
CA GLU A 432 -5.95 -6.95 8.15
C GLU A 432 -5.50 -6.19 9.41
N LEU A 433 -4.41 -6.68 10.01
CA LEU A 433 -3.57 -5.95 10.95
C LEU A 433 -2.40 -5.39 10.16
N THR A 434 -2.25 -4.07 10.18
CA THR A 434 -1.18 -3.38 9.48
C THR A 434 -0.31 -2.59 10.45
N ILE A 435 1.00 -2.54 10.19
CA ILE A 435 1.93 -1.72 10.98
C ILE A 435 1.88 -0.29 10.44
N ALA A 436 1.02 0.54 11.02
CA ALA A 436 0.86 1.94 10.61
C ALA A 436 2.17 2.73 10.80
N SER A 437 2.85 2.54 11.93
CA SER A 437 4.12 3.21 12.23
C SER A 437 5.03 2.29 13.04
N ILE A 438 6.33 2.36 12.80
CA ILE A 438 7.33 1.63 13.58
C ILE A 438 8.65 2.40 13.61
N GLN A 439 9.30 2.40 14.78
CA GLN A 439 10.66 2.92 14.98
C GLN A 439 11.42 1.91 15.81
N VAL A 440 12.60 1.49 15.36
CA VAL A 440 13.45 0.53 16.07
C VAL A 440 14.82 1.15 16.26
N VAL A 441 15.34 1.08 17.49
CA VAL A 441 16.63 1.64 17.86
C VAL A 441 17.64 0.56 18.22
N GLY A 442 18.86 0.73 17.73
CA GLY A 442 20.03 -0.06 18.14
C GLY A 442 20.57 0.34 19.52
N PRO A 443 21.73 -0.19 19.94
CA PRO A 443 22.42 0.23 21.17
C PRO A 443 22.69 1.75 21.19
N GLN A 444 22.98 2.33 22.36
CA GLN A 444 23.18 3.77 22.50
C GLN A 444 24.14 4.35 21.46
N GLY A 445 23.69 5.38 20.73
CA GLY A 445 24.45 6.05 19.67
C GLY A 445 24.26 5.47 18.27
N SER A 446 23.53 4.37 18.09
CA SER A 446 23.16 3.87 16.76
C SER A 446 22.05 4.72 16.12
N PRO A 447 22.06 4.90 14.78
CA PRO A 447 20.93 5.49 14.07
C PRO A 447 19.67 4.62 14.18
N LEU A 448 18.51 5.19 13.83
CA LEU A 448 17.28 4.43 13.68
C LEU A 448 17.44 3.35 12.61
N TYR A 449 16.97 2.14 12.89
CA TYR A 449 16.96 1.09 11.90
C TYR A 449 15.83 1.30 10.89
N THR A 450 16.10 1.00 9.62
CA THR A 450 15.08 0.80 8.59
C THR A 450 14.31 -0.48 8.86
N VAL A 451 12.98 -0.50 8.65
CA VAL A 451 12.11 -1.61 9.06
C VAL A 451 11.18 -2.07 7.95
N ASP A 452 11.15 -3.37 7.64
CA ASP A 452 10.13 -3.98 6.79
C ASP A 452 8.87 -4.27 7.61
N LYS A 453 7.72 -3.84 7.08
CA LYS A 453 6.42 -3.94 7.74
C LYS A 453 5.63 -5.12 7.18
N GLY A 454 5.42 -6.14 8.00
CA GLY A 454 4.52 -7.23 7.72
C GLY A 454 3.06 -6.87 7.93
N ILE A 455 2.18 -7.69 7.39
CA ILE A 455 0.73 -7.65 7.56
C ILE A 455 0.24 -9.00 8.08
N ALA A 456 -0.89 -9.00 8.78
CA ALA A 456 -1.60 -10.22 9.15
C ALA A 456 -3.08 -10.09 8.79
N ALA A 457 -3.75 -11.18 8.51
CA ALA A 457 -5.14 -11.23 8.14
C ALA A 457 -5.99 -11.81 9.28
N TYR A 458 -7.24 -11.37 9.45
CA TYR A 458 -8.25 -12.08 10.27
C TYR A 458 -9.53 -12.34 9.49
N VAL A 459 -10.22 -13.41 9.86
CA VAL A 459 -11.59 -13.75 9.44
C VAL A 459 -12.35 -14.07 10.73
N VAL A 460 -13.46 -13.38 10.95
CA VAL A 460 -14.31 -13.54 12.13
C VAL A 460 -15.72 -13.88 11.70
N GLY A 461 -16.29 -14.95 12.26
CA GLY A 461 -17.70 -15.28 12.09
C GLY A 461 -18.03 -16.14 10.87
N GLY A 462 -17.02 -16.60 10.14
CA GLY A 462 -17.18 -17.66 9.14
C GLY A 462 -17.42 -18.98 9.86
N GLY A 463 -18.68 -19.33 10.13
CA GLY A 463 -19.03 -20.66 10.63
C GLY A 463 -18.38 -21.75 9.77
N ALA A 464 -18.01 -22.88 10.41
CA ALA A 464 -17.40 -24.04 9.74
C ALA A 464 -17.97 -24.23 8.32
N GLU A 465 -17.08 -24.12 7.34
CA GLU A 465 -17.33 -24.03 5.91
C GLU A 465 -18.36 -25.06 5.41
N GLU A 466 -19.62 -24.65 5.23
CA GLU A 466 -20.37 -25.13 4.07
C GLU A 466 -20.06 -24.19 2.92
N LYS A 467 -18.82 -24.31 2.43
CA LYS A 467 -18.45 -23.84 1.10
C LYS A 467 -19.38 -24.53 0.10
N GLY A 468 -20.32 -23.75 -0.41
CA GLY A 468 -21.30 -24.19 -1.37
C GLY A 468 -20.76 -23.87 -2.76
N ASN A 469 -20.74 -24.86 -3.63
CA ASN A 469 -20.57 -24.59 -5.05
C ASN A 469 -21.80 -23.79 -5.53
N VAL A 470 -21.60 -22.49 -5.79
CA VAL A 470 -22.64 -21.53 -6.21
C VAL A 470 -22.49 -21.29 -7.71
N THR A 471 -23.55 -21.53 -8.47
CA THR A 471 -23.62 -21.17 -9.89
C THR A 471 -24.53 -19.95 -10.07
N LEU A 472 -23.97 -18.85 -10.55
CA LEU A 472 -24.73 -17.67 -10.94
C LEU A 472 -25.18 -17.80 -12.38
N LYS A 473 -26.50 -17.82 -12.63
CA LYS A 473 -27.11 -17.70 -13.94
C LYS A 473 -27.35 -16.23 -14.24
N LEU A 474 -26.54 -15.70 -15.11
CA LEU A 474 -26.44 -14.27 -15.39
C LEU A 474 -27.30 -13.91 -16.59
N LYS A 475 -27.97 -12.76 -16.48
CA LYS A 475 -28.59 -12.09 -17.61
C LYS A 475 -28.28 -10.60 -17.56
N GLY A 476 -27.59 -10.08 -18.57
CA GLY A 476 -27.16 -8.67 -18.63
C GLY A 476 -27.71 -7.94 -19.85
N ARG A 477 -27.79 -6.61 -19.76
CA ARG A 477 -28.20 -5.74 -20.87
C ARG A 477 -27.11 -4.71 -21.14
N LEU A 478 -26.64 -4.66 -22.38
CA LEU A 478 -25.67 -3.65 -22.82
C LEU A 478 -26.39 -2.38 -23.29
N GLN A 479 -25.71 -1.24 -23.12
CA GLN A 479 -26.14 0.01 -23.74
C GLN A 479 -26.14 -0.14 -25.27
N CYS A 480 -27.12 0.48 -25.93
CA CYS A 480 -27.21 0.54 -27.40
C CYS A 480 -27.39 -0.80 -28.14
N VAL A 481 -27.69 -1.88 -27.41
CA VAL A 481 -28.09 -3.18 -27.98
C VAL A 481 -29.55 -3.48 -27.60
N PRO A 482 -30.55 -2.83 -28.24
CA PRO A 482 -31.96 -3.02 -27.89
C PRO A 482 -32.57 -4.35 -28.39
N GLN A 483 -31.84 -5.07 -29.24
CA GLN A 483 -32.21 -6.35 -29.83
C GLN A 483 -30.94 -7.12 -30.17
N LYS A 484 -31.06 -8.40 -30.55
CA LYS A 484 -29.90 -9.20 -30.98
C LYS A 484 -29.10 -8.46 -32.07
N PRO A 485 -27.79 -8.27 -31.89
CA PRO A 485 -26.98 -7.62 -32.90
C PRO A 485 -27.03 -8.32 -34.25
N LYS A 486 -26.75 -7.59 -35.33
CA LYS A 486 -26.70 -8.17 -36.69
C LYS A 486 -25.52 -9.12 -36.86
N ASN A 487 -24.38 -8.78 -36.27
CA ASN A 487 -23.17 -9.60 -36.30
C ASN A 487 -22.69 -9.86 -34.86
N PRO A 488 -23.48 -10.57 -34.04
CA PRO A 488 -23.08 -10.82 -32.67
C PRO A 488 -21.86 -11.75 -32.68
N PRO A 489 -20.87 -11.53 -31.80
CA PRO A 489 -19.85 -12.54 -31.58
C PRO A 489 -20.53 -13.82 -31.06
N GLU A 490 -19.98 -14.99 -31.45
CA GLU A 490 -20.49 -16.29 -30.99
C GLU A 490 -20.45 -16.39 -29.46
N LYS A 491 -19.38 -15.82 -28.88
CA LYS A 491 -19.13 -15.74 -27.44
C LYS A 491 -18.68 -14.32 -27.10
N PHE A 492 -19.27 -13.76 -26.05
CA PHE A 492 -18.95 -12.44 -25.54
C PHE A 492 -18.27 -12.56 -24.18
N SER A 493 -16.99 -12.21 -24.09
CA SER A 493 -16.24 -12.29 -22.84
C SER A 493 -16.64 -11.18 -21.86
N ALA A 494 -16.81 -11.55 -20.60
CA ALA A 494 -17.00 -10.65 -19.48
C ALA A 494 -16.25 -11.17 -18.26
N GLN A 495 -15.94 -10.28 -17.31
CA GLN A 495 -15.42 -10.63 -16.01
C GLN A 495 -16.52 -10.41 -14.96
N ILE A 496 -16.77 -11.42 -14.15
CA ILE A 496 -17.80 -11.40 -13.11
C ILE A 496 -17.11 -11.57 -11.75
N GLY A 497 -17.42 -10.66 -10.83
CA GLY A 497 -16.89 -10.65 -9.48
C GLY A 497 -17.96 -10.96 -8.43
N LEU A 498 -17.56 -11.56 -7.31
CA LEU A 498 -18.34 -11.58 -6.07
C LEU A 498 -17.58 -10.86 -4.97
N LYS A 499 -18.25 -9.93 -4.27
CA LYS A 499 -17.77 -9.25 -3.05
C LYS A 499 -18.89 -9.29 -2.01
N ASP A 500 -18.62 -8.72 -0.84
CA ASP A 500 -19.48 -8.76 0.33
C ASP A 500 -19.72 -10.22 0.76
N GLY A 501 -20.70 -10.51 1.60
CA GLY A 501 -20.90 -11.87 2.15
C GLY A 501 -19.62 -12.47 2.76
N GLY A 502 -18.98 -11.69 3.64
CA GLY A 502 -17.76 -12.10 4.35
C GLY A 502 -16.48 -12.11 3.50
N LEU A 503 -16.53 -11.78 2.21
CA LEU A 503 -15.34 -11.74 1.35
C LEU A 503 -14.48 -10.49 1.61
N LYS A 504 -13.18 -10.70 1.86
CA LYS A 504 -12.17 -9.62 2.03
C LYS A 504 -11.98 -8.77 0.78
N ALA A 505 -11.98 -9.44 -0.36
CA ALA A 505 -11.71 -8.86 -1.65
C ALA A 505 -12.65 -9.51 -2.67
N PRO A 506 -12.99 -8.80 -3.75
CA PRO A 506 -13.78 -9.38 -4.83
C PRO A 506 -13.05 -10.57 -5.47
N ILE A 507 -13.76 -11.69 -5.64
CA ILE A 507 -13.27 -12.86 -6.38
C ILE A 507 -13.78 -12.75 -7.81
N PHE A 508 -12.89 -12.63 -8.79
CA PHE A 508 -13.25 -12.49 -10.20
C PHE A 508 -13.07 -13.78 -10.99
N LYS A 509 -13.95 -14.01 -11.98
CA LYS A 509 -13.84 -15.05 -12.99
C LYS A 509 -14.24 -14.52 -14.36
N ASP A 510 -13.51 -14.93 -15.38
CA ASP A 510 -13.89 -14.69 -16.76
C ASP A 510 -14.99 -15.66 -17.18
N VAL A 511 -15.97 -15.15 -17.92
CA VAL A 511 -17.12 -15.91 -18.41
C VAL A 511 -17.38 -15.57 -19.88
N GLU A 512 -17.87 -16.55 -20.62
CA GLU A 512 -18.35 -16.37 -21.99
C GLU A 512 -19.88 -16.33 -22.00
N LEU A 513 -20.44 -15.26 -22.55
CA LEU A 513 -21.87 -14.99 -22.60
C LEU A 513 -22.38 -15.02 -24.05
N THR A 514 -23.68 -15.22 -24.23
CA THR A 514 -24.33 -15.28 -25.56
C THR A 514 -25.53 -14.35 -25.65
N PHE A 515 -25.75 -13.75 -26.81
CA PHE A 515 -26.90 -12.87 -27.06
C PHE A 515 -28.20 -13.66 -27.30
N ASP A 516 -29.24 -13.35 -26.52
CA ASP A 516 -30.62 -13.75 -26.83
C ASP A 516 -31.23 -12.86 -27.92
N ASP A 517 -32.47 -13.20 -28.33
CA ASP A 517 -33.19 -12.48 -29.38
C ASP A 517 -33.54 -11.03 -29.01
N LYS A 518 -33.53 -10.70 -27.71
CA LYS A 518 -33.77 -9.35 -27.17
C LYS A 518 -32.47 -8.55 -27.01
N GLY A 519 -31.32 -9.12 -27.35
CA GLY A 519 -30.03 -8.45 -27.19
C GLY A 519 -29.48 -8.51 -25.76
N HIS A 520 -30.05 -9.33 -24.87
CA HIS A 520 -29.47 -9.57 -23.56
C HIS A 520 -28.39 -10.65 -23.65
N LEU A 521 -27.37 -10.51 -22.80
CA LEU A 521 -26.31 -11.48 -22.62
C LEU A 521 -26.71 -12.50 -21.56
N ASN A 522 -26.56 -13.79 -21.87
CA ASN A 522 -26.86 -14.90 -20.97
C ASN A 522 -25.65 -15.82 -20.82
N GLY A 523 -25.43 -16.32 -19.61
CA GLY A 523 -24.42 -17.32 -19.32
C GLY A 523 -24.38 -17.70 -17.84
N GLU A 524 -23.37 -18.45 -17.44
CA GLU A 524 -23.24 -18.91 -16.07
C GLU A 524 -21.79 -18.93 -15.60
N VAL A 525 -21.60 -18.72 -14.30
CA VAL A 525 -20.29 -18.73 -13.66
C VAL A 525 -20.41 -19.35 -12.27
N THR A 526 -19.41 -20.14 -11.90
CA THR A 526 -19.41 -20.86 -10.63
C THR A 526 -18.41 -20.27 -9.66
N PHE A 527 -18.80 -20.11 -8.39
CA PHE A 527 -17.95 -19.68 -7.28
C PHE A 527 -18.00 -20.70 -6.14
N ASP A 528 -16.92 -20.74 -5.36
CA ASP A 528 -16.86 -21.52 -4.13
C ASP A 528 -16.84 -20.54 -2.96
N VAL A 529 -18.02 -20.28 -2.39
CA VAL A 529 -18.24 -19.24 -1.37
C VAL A 529 -19.15 -19.75 -0.26
N ASN A 530 -19.15 -19.07 0.88
CA ASN A 530 -19.98 -19.46 2.01
C ASN A 530 -21.44 -19.06 1.78
N THR A 531 -22.32 -20.05 1.61
CA THR A 531 -23.75 -19.78 1.36
C THR A 531 -24.55 -19.47 2.63
N ASN A 532 -23.93 -19.55 3.80
CA ASN A 532 -24.58 -19.28 5.10
C ASN A 532 -24.26 -17.88 5.64
N GLU A 533 -23.66 -17.01 4.84
CA GLU A 533 -23.35 -15.64 5.22
C GLU A 533 -24.64 -14.83 5.40
N LYS A 534 -24.69 -14.06 6.50
CA LYS A 534 -25.83 -13.18 6.81
C LYS A 534 -25.72 -11.83 6.12
N GLU A 535 -24.52 -11.49 5.70
CA GLU A 535 -24.24 -10.30 4.92
C GLU A 535 -24.45 -10.69 3.46
N GLY A 536 -25.41 -10.08 2.77
CA GLY A 536 -25.69 -10.44 1.38
C GLY A 536 -24.47 -10.17 0.47
N TYR A 537 -24.40 -10.87 -0.65
CA TYR A 537 -23.36 -10.69 -1.65
C TYR A 537 -23.68 -9.53 -2.60
N ALA A 538 -22.62 -8.99 -3.21
CA ALA A 538 -22.69 -8.12 -4.37
C ALA A 538 -21.98 -8.80 -5.56
N VAL A 539 -22.58 -8.66 -6.74
CA VAL A 539 -22.02 -9.14 -8.02
C VAL A 539 -21.40 -7.95 -8.74
N TYR A 540 -20.17 -8.06 -9.22
CA TYR A 540 -19.58 -7.08 -10.13
C TYR A 540 -19.64 -7.61 -11.55
N SER A 541 -20.07 -6.78 -12.50
CA SER A 541 -20.03 -7.13 -13.92
C SER A 541 -19.18 -6.16 -14.71
N LYS A 542 -18.13 -6.68 -15.34
CA LYS A 542 -17.27 -5.94 -16.28
C LYS A 542 -17.36 -6.59 -17.65
N PHE A 543 -18.12 -5.95 -18.53
CA PHE A 543 -18.21 -6.34 -19.93
C PHE A 543 -17.15 -5.62 -20.73
N LYS A 544 -16.65 -6.27 -21.79
CA LYS A 544 -15.62 -5.68 -22.64
C LYS A 544 -16.10 -4.36 -23.25
N ARG A 545 -15.31 -3.29 -23.12
CA ARG A 545 -15.60 -1.91 -23.57
C ARG A 545 -16.66 -1.15 -22.76
N HIS A 546 -17.05 -1.70 -21.62
CA HIS A 546 -18.07 -1.14 -20.75
C HIS A 546 -17.48 -0.81 -19.38
N LEU A 547 -18.12 0.10 -18.66
CA LEU A 547 -17.83 0.34 -17.25
C LEU A 547 -18.16 -0.91 -16.42
N ARG A 548 -17.52 -1.06 -15.26
CA ARG A 548 -17.85 -2.06 -14.23
C ARG A 548 -19.03 -1.54 -13.42
N GLU A 549 -20.02 -2.40 -13.21
CA GLU A 549 -21.14 -2.11 -12.32
C GLU A 549 -21.09 -3.04 -11.11
N LYS A 550 -21.46 -2.51 -9.94
CA LYS A 550 -21.72 -3.27 -8.72
C LYS A 550 -23.22 -3.50 -8.61
N ILE A 551 -23.63 -4.76 -8.49
CA ILE A 551 -25.02 -5.20 -8.42
C ILE A 551 -25.27 -5.81 -7.04
N CYS A 552 -26.16 -5.18 -6.27
CA CYS A 552 -26.47 -5.63 -4.92
C CYS A 552 -27.80 -6.36 -4.80
N ASP A 553 -28.60 -6.41 -5.85
CA ASP A 553 -29.89 -7.09 -5.88
C ASP A 553 -29.90 -8.16 -6.97
N ALA A 554 -30.58 -9.29 -6.76
CA ALA A 554 -30.67 -10.33 -7.78
C ALA A 554 -31.50 -9.90 -9.02
N THR A 555 -32.33 -8.86 -8.85
CA THR A 555 -33.16 -8.25 -9.91
C THR A 555 -33.11 -6.72 -9.77
N PRO A 556 -31.95 -6.10 -10.02
CA PRO A 556 -31.77 -4.66 -9.86
C PRO A 556 -32.72 -3.90 -10.79
N LYS A 557 -33.03 -2.65 -10.45
CA LYS A 557 -33.88 -1.77 -11.25
C LYS A 557 -33.30 -0.37 -11.26
N GLU A 558 -33.33 0.29 -12.41
CA GLU A 558 -32.99 1.70 -12.54
C GLU A 558 -34.17 2.48 -13.13
N ASP A 559 -34.36 3.71 -12.65
CA ASP A 559 -35.37 4.62 -13.20
C ASP A 559 -34.86 5.38 -14.43
N PHE A 560 -33.53 5.48 -14.54
CA PHE A 560 -32.83 6.12 -15.64
C PHE A 560 -31.64 5.25 -16.09
N PRO A 561 -31.36 5.13 -17.40
CA PRO A 561 -30.27 4.29 -17.88
C PRO A 561 -28.90 4.63 -17.27
N GLY A 562 -28.27 3.65 -16.62
CA GLY A 562 -26.96 3.79 -15.97
C GLY A 562 -27.00 4.39 -14.56
N ALA A 563 -28.18 4.68 -14.02
CA ALA A 563 -28.33 5.34 -12.71
C ALA A 563 -28.49 4.34 -11.55
N TYR A 564 -28.42 3.03 -11.79
CA TYR A 564 -28.42 2.04 -10.70
C TYR A 564 -27.24 2.30 -9.77
N ARG A 565 -27.47 2.34 -8.46
CA ARG A 565 -26.41 2.45 -7.46
C ARG A 565 -26.80 1.62 -6.25
N CYS A 566 -25.82 1.04 -5.60
CA CYS A 566 -26.04 0.33 -4.35
C CYS A 566 -24.79 0.35 -3.46
N ASP A 567 -25.02 0.48 -2.15
CA ASP A 567 -23.92 0.62 -1.19
C ASP A 567 -23.36 -0.75 -0.79
N ARG A 568 -24.25 -1.71 -0.49
CA ARG A 568 -23.91 -3.03 0.07
C ARG A 568 -24.69 -4.16 -0.60
N GLY A 569 -24.05 -5.32 -0.71
CA GLY A 569 -24.63 -6.57 -1.16
C GLY A 569 -25.89 -6.98 -0.38
N ARG A 570 -26.92 -7.39 -1.13
CA ARG A 570 -28.19 -7.92 -0.61
C ARG A 570 -28.58 -9.21 -1.31
N ILE A 571 -27.66 -9.84 -2.05
CA ILE A 571 -27.91 -11.08 -2.77
C ILE A 571 -27.63 -12.25 -1.83
N ASP A 572 -28.69 -12.93 -1.41
CA ASP A 572 -28.56 -14.18 -0.66
C ASP A 572 -28.23 -15.32 -1.63
N LEU A 573 -27.02 -15.87 -1.52
CA LEU A 573 -26.58 -17.00 -2.35
C LEU A 573 -26.90 -18.32 -1.66
N LYS A 574 -27.45 -19.27 -2.43
CA LYS A 574 -27.64 -20.66 -2.00
C LYS A 574 -26.74 -21.60 -2.79
N ALA A 575 -26.43 -22.77 -2.26
CA ALA A 575 -25.70 -23.78 -3.02
C ALA A 575 -26.46 -24.16 -4.32
N GLY A 576 -25.73 -24.36 -5.41
CA GLY A 576 -26.26 -24.60 -6.74
C GLY A 576 -26.70 -23.30 -7.44
N ASP A 577 -27.84 -23.36 -8.13
CA ASP A 577 -28.25 -22.32 -9.08
C ASP A 577 -28.87 -21.08 -8.40
N ASN A 578 -28.34 -19.91 -8.77
CA ASN A 578 -28.82 -18.58 -8.36
C ASN A 578 -29.05 -17.73 -9.60
N VAL A 579 -30.23 -17.12 -9.73
CA VAL A 579 -30.57 -16.30 -10.90
C VAL A 579 -30.28 -14.85 -10.59
N ILE A 580 -29.40 -14.23 -11.38
CA ILE A 580 -29.04 -12.81 -11.30
C ILE A 580 -29.46 -12.16 -12.62
N ASP A 581 -30.63 -11.51 -12.61
CA ASP A 581 -31.22 -10.86 -13.79
C ASP A 581 -30.99 -9.35 -13.77
N MET A 582 -29.86 -8.94 -14.34
CA MET A 582 -29.43 -7.56 -14.52
C MET A 582 -30.02 -6.92 -15.79
N SER A 583 -30.99 -7.54 -16.48
CA SER A 583 -31.54 -6.98 -17.75
C SER A 583 -32.37 -5.71 -17.57
N ASN A 584 -32.72 -5.38 -16.33
CA ASN A 584 -33.44 -4.16 -15.95
C ASN A 584 -32.51 -2.98 -15.63
N ILE A 585 -31.19 -3.17 -15.71
CA ILE A 585 -30.18 -2.11 -15.64
C ILE A 585 -29.32 -2.13 -16.90
N VAL A 586 -28.74 -1.00 -17.28
CA VAL A 586 -27.94 -0.86 -18.49
C VAL A 586 -26.46 -0.80 -18.15
N GLN A 587 -25.67 -1.70 -18.74
CA GLN A 587 -24.22 -1.60 -18.71
C GLN A 587 -23.75 -0.52 -19.68
N LEU A 588 -23.10 0.52 -19.19
CA LEU A 588 -22.66 1.68 -19.97
C LEU A 588 -21.41 1.38 -20.81
N PHE A 589 -21.45 1.75 -22.09
CA PHE A 589 -20.36 1.62 -23.06
C PHE A 589 -19.49 2.87 -23.05
N GLY A 590 -18.16 2.74 -23.05
CA GLY A 590 -17.30 3.92 -23.16
C GLY A 590 -15.90 3.80 -22.58
N ASP A 591 -15.59 2.75 -21.82
CA ASP A 591 -14.23 2.47 -21.33
C ASP A 591 -13.55 1.55 -22.35
N LEU A 592 -12.88 2.09 -23.35
CA LEU A 592 -12.62 1.41 -24.63
C LEU A 592 -11.23 0.83 -24.78
N ALA A 593 -10.38 1.02 -23.77
CA ALA A 593 -9.02 0.52 -23.83
C ALA A 593 -9.03 -1.01 -23.74
N PHE A 594 -9.09 -1.68 -24.89
CA PHE A 594 -9.31 -3.12 -25.04
C PHE A 594 -8.45 -4.01 -24.12
N GLU A 595 -7.22 -3.57 -23.78
CA GLU A 595 -6.32 -4.20 -22.81
C GLU A 595 -5.96 -3.29 -21.61
N ASP A 596 -6.24 -1.98 -21.69
CA ASP A 596 -5.87 -0.98 -20.68
C ASP A 596 -7.11 -0.25 -20.13
N GLN A 597 -8.22 -0.96 -19.92
CA GLN A 597 -9.44 -0.38 -19.34
C GLN A 597 -9.09 0.21 -17.97
N ASP A 598 -9.24 1.52 -17.82
CA ASP A 598 -8.87 2.27 -16.60
C ASP A 598 -10.08 2.46 -15.66
N GLY A 599 -11.25 1.95 -16.06
CA GLY A 599 -12.49 2.11 -15.31
C GLY A 599 -13.07 3.52 -15.39
N VAL A 600 -12.62 4.34 -16.34
CA VAL A 600 -13.08 5.72 -16.50
C VAL A 600 -13.41 6.02 -17.95
N VAL A 601 -14.65 6.44 -18.22
CA VAL A 601 -15.00 7.04 -19.53
C VAL A 601 -14.48 8.46 -19.58
N ASN A 602 -13.40 8.70 -20.32
CA ASN A 602 -12.76 10.00 -20.38
C ASN A 602 -12.53 10.49 -21.82
N SER A 603 -11.84 11.62 -21.99
CA SER A 603 -11.59 12.21 -23.30
C SER A 603 -10.77 11.33 -24.23
N PHE A 604 -9.97 10.41 -23.70
CA PHE A 604 -9.18 9.46 -24.47
C PHE A 604 -10.07 8.45 -25.20
N ASP A 605 -11.04 7.85 -24.51
CA ASP A 605 -12.03 6.96 -25.13
C ASP A 605 -12.85 7.68 -26.19
N MET A 606 -13.23 8.91 -25.87
CA MET A 606 -13.94 9.77 -26.80
C MET A 606 -13.09 10.05 -28.05
N ALA A 607 -11.80 10.34 -27.90
CA ALA A 607 -10.92 10.52 -29.06
C ALA A 607 -10.85 9.25 -29.91
N LYS A 608 -10.79 8.06 -29.30
CA LYS A 608 -10.72 6.77 -30.01
C LYS A 608 -11.95 6.50 -30.88
N ILE A 609 -13.17 6.65 -30.36
CA ILE A 609 -14.38 6.45 -31.19
C ILE A 609 -14.42 7.50 -32.30
N ARG A 610 -14.12 8.75 -31.99
CA ARG A 610 -14.14 9.84 -32.96
C ARG A 610 -13.21 9.60 -34.14
N LEU A 611 -12.01 9.08 -33.87
CA LEU A 611 -11.03 8.71 -34.92
C LEU A 611 -11.52 7.55 -35.80
N CYS A 612 -12.44 6.74 -35.28
CA CYS A 612 -13.00 5.58 -35.97
C CYS A 612 -14.38 5.83 -36.62
N LEU A 613 -14.96 7.03 -36.51
CA LEU A 613 -16.27 7.33 -37.08
C LEU A 613 -16.32 7.09 -38.61
N GLY A 614 -17.31 6.31 -39.04
CA GLY A 614 -17.51 5.86 -40.42
C GLY A 614 -16.64 4.67 -40.83
N SER A 615 -15.75 4.20 -39.95
CA SER A 615 -14.82 3.12 -40.25
C SER A 615 -15.47 1.74 -40.11
N LYS A 616 -15.07 0.83 -41.01
CA LYS A 616 -15.33 -0.62 -40.95
C LYS A 616 -14.04 -1.42 -40.75
N ASP A 617 -12.94 -0.72 -40.51
CA ASP A 617 -11.66 -1.35 -40.24
C ASP A 617 -11.77 -2.21 -38.97
N GLU A 618 -11.13 -3.38 -38.98
CA GLU A 618 -11.25 -4.35 -37.90
C GLU A 618 -10.78 -3.78 -36.56
N GLY A 619 -9.70 -2.99 -36.54
CA GLY A 619 -9.21 -2.35 -35.31
C GLY A 619 -10.19 -1.30 -34.78
N CYS A 620 -10.82 -0.54 -35.68
CA CYS A 620 -11.84 0.43 -35.30
C CYS A 620 -13.12 -0.23 -34.80
N VAL A 621 -13.65 -1.21 -35.53
CA VAL A 621 -14.86 -1.96 -35.13
C VAL A 621 -14.62 -2.66 -33.80
N ARG A 622 -13.47 -3.30 -33.63
CA ARG A 622 -13.09 -3.97 -32.39
C ARG A 622 -13.13 -3.03 -31.18
N ASN A 623 -12.71 -1.77 -31.34
CA ASN A 623 -12.63 -0.81 -30.24
C ASN A 623 -13.87 0.06 -30.05
N GLY A 624 -14.60 0.38 -31.10
CA GLY A 624 -15.62 1.43 -31.08
C GLY A 624 -17.04 1.00 -31.47
N ASP A 625 -17.25 -0.23 -31.98
CA ASP A 625 -18.58 -0.71 -32.37
C ASP A 625 -19.31 -1.26 -31.14
N SER A 626 -20.24 -0.47 -30.63
CA SER A 626 -21.04 -0.75 -29.43
C SER A 626 -22.20 -1.70 -29.72
N ASN A 627 -22.75 -1.68 -30.94
CA ASN A 627 -23.98 -2.39 -31.30
C ASN A 627 -23.74 -3.61 -32.22
N PHE A 628 -22.49 -3.88 -32.57
CA PHE A 628 -22.00 -4.99 -33.40
C PHE A 628 -22.64 -5.02 -34.81
N ASP A 629 -22.78 -3.85 -35.43
CA ASP A 629 -23.24 -3.70 -36.81
C ASP A 629 -22.10 -3.66 -37.86
N ASN A 630 -20.85 -3.82 -37.41
CA ASN A 630 -19.58 -3.76 -38.16
C ASN A 630 -19.27 -2.37 -38.74
N ILE A 631 -19.79 -1.30 -38.14
CA ILE A 631 -19.42 0.08 -38.49
C ILE A 631 -19.50 1.02 -37.29
N VAL A 632 -18.38 1.64 -36.93
CA VAL A 632 -18.39 2.68 -35.90
C VAL A 632 -19.05 3.94 -36.46
N ASN A 633 -20.16 4.39 -35.88
CA ASN A 633 -20.95 5.50 -36.39
C ASN A 633 -21.46 6.43 -35.27
N ALA A 634 -22.35 7.36 -35.64
CA ALA A 634 -22.88 8.35 -34.71
C ALA A 634 -23.67 7.71 -33.54
N SER A 635 -24.20 6.50 -33.72
CA SER A 635 -24.89 5.76 -32.66
C SER A 635 -23.89 5.38 -31.57
N ASP A 636 -22.77 4.75 -31.90
CA ASP A 636 -21.74 4.35 -30.93
C ASP A 636 -21.17 5.54 -30.18
N TRP A 637 -20.96 6.64 -30.90
CA TRP A 637 -20.55 7.90 -30.33
C TRP A 637 -21.55 8.45 -29.30
N ALA A 638 -22.85 8.38 -29.61
CA ALA A 638 -23.89 8.82 -28.69
C ALA A 638 -23.95 7.94 -27.44
N CYS A 639 -23.70 6.64 -27.55
CA CYS A 639 -23.65 5.71 -26.41
C CYS A 639 -22.52 6.10 -25.45
N ALA A 640 -21.32 6.31 -26.01
CA ALA A 640 -20.14 6.68 -25.24
C ALA A 640 -20.27 8.07 -24.60
N ILE A 641 -20.88 9.03 -25.30
CA ILE A 641 -21.24 10.33 -24.71
C ILE A 641 -22.23 10.17 -23.57
N ALA A 642 -23.24 9.31 -23.70
CA ALA A 642 -24.22 9.10 -22.64
C ALA A 642 -23.58 8.49 -21.38
N ALA A 643 -22.54 7.67 -21.52
CA ALA A 643 -21.75 7.16 -20.41
C ALA A 643 -20.93 8.25 -19.70
N LEU A 644 -20.67 9.41 -20.33
CA LEU A 644 -20.00 10.53 -19.65
C LEU A 644 -20.80 11.15 -18.50
N ASN A 645 -22.08 10.80 -18.33
CA ASN A 645 -22.85 11.20 -17.16
C ASN A 645 -22.45 10.39 -15.92
N GLU A 646 -21.98 9.17 -16.12
CA GLU A 646 -21.59 8.22 -15.08
C GLU A 646 -20.21 7.68 -15.45
N ARG A 647 -19.19 8.51 -15.22
CA ARG A 647 -17.86 8.34 -15.83
C ARG A 647 -17.01 7.25 -15.20
N TYR A 648 -17.36 6.78 -14.02
CA TYR A 648 -16.52 5.94 -13.20
C TYR A 648 -17.15 4.56 -13.01
N ASP A 649 -16.31 3.54 -12.96
CA ASP A 649 -16.67 2.22 -12.48
C ASP A 649 -17.24 2.31 -11.05
N SER A 650 -18.14 1.38 -10.72
CA SER A 650 -18.65 1.22 -9.35
C SER A 650 -17.69 0.38 -8.49
N GLU A 651 -17.35 0.85 -7.28
CA GLU A 651 -16.39 0.22 -6.32
C GLU A 651 -16.96 -0.78 -5.29
#